data_AF-A0AAD9KQF5-F1
#
_entry.id   AF-A0AAD9KQF5-F1
#
_cell.length_a   1.000
_cell.length_b   1.000
_cell.length_c   1.000
_cell.angle_alpha   90.00
_cell.angle_beta   90.00
_cell.angle_gamma   90.00
#
_symmetry.space_group_name_H-M   'P 1'
#
loop_
_entity.id
_entity.type
_entity.pdbx_description
1 polymer ?
#
loop_
_entity_poly.entity_id
_entity_poly.type
_entity_poly.pdbx_seq_one_letter_code
_entity_poly.pdbx_strand_id
1 'polypeptide(L)'
;MADAGRKEKLAAAKKKLKQFQKSSRTPSHSPVPRTKGQQNGATQENRPASLTNTARIPNNSPHQAIRRDDQLTQLTSGTAASPGGDAPLHSTQTTPTLSTVAPNERLTASTEQLQQMSRQINGLISQVHRVVWEKMCGRYWTQGSGGDKYIHWVERGTVNSPNSWSSTVRPMNNLNKQLQNLKNHNVKLQNSLETERKGFDEKLKREIGALKEQLQTIGILVAEKTELQSSLNQKQKTAEQRQEEVEELSGRLKASRQRVAELEKSFTSASSLNQKNEKSNKDLSKDVDRLKLELYKLNKSNEEFQQQTSELQGKLHQKISECGKQEDQLILLRGQLEMAQLNNQQLQSGGGGAVDTQQVEQLLTEKAELQTQLKQYDEAFQKVSSEREQIAEQYQQYVDQLTQQSAGLQAQIGSLVEERNELLSKQEEFSSVIAQLQNTQDTTVTHNMKAAGASEASLQEAAQERDELTGRLNQLEAELGELRPLYEAQVADNAQLSRLVGDREAHIEELEMQALRLSETQVDSEKLLEHMQSDKTALSRAIAQNRELKTQLAELQNGFVKMSNENMELMTQLQKEQHISKELASRLAQQEEELKEIRSDVGAKEQELQRLRLRLQTEETEGGEELEQRLQQFQQQTPLLESLQRELSSAQASRCSWFSLDAINALTNQNSELKSQLLRDVSNNNFRNDADSSAQVEQMSVSIRQLEMERNEMIRSLENEEKQRQVVQKELDELRSQLASQTPATLNGDVINKAQFEALQHAMKQLEVKYTRVMREQAELSDSREQLEHIVMQLQGETETIGEYVALYQQQRFLLKQRQLERDDYVSQMARDHQHMQDKLAKLQTLVVQLLDERHRLHTAASATTSPTLNALANHTPHITKSSKHNHKRMLDGTVNSDDLEDWPGSSSSSGDESDSVPVIGGAGGDNSPQVAPPGAPSDIPLGEVDDRTAQQIMLLLSEIGNSNVAGSKNSFSHWNYLQCNRCVGRMIVV
;
A
#
# COMPACT_ATOMS: atom_id res chain seq x y z
N MET A 1 -28.01 -34.93 34.10
CA MET A 1 -28.69 -34.10 33.08
C MET A 1 -28.46 -34.57 31.62
N ALA A 2 -27.36 -35.25 31.28
CA ALA A 2 -27.03 -35.59 29.87
C ALA A 2 -28.14 -36.32 29.06
N ASP A 3 -28.87 -37.27 29.66
CA ASP A 3 -29.87 -38.06 28.93
C ASP A 3 -31.11 -37.28 28.45
N ALA A 4 -31.41 -36.12 29.04
CA ALA A 4 -32.53 -35.29 28.58
C ALA A 4 -32.31 -34.83 27.13
N GLY A 5 -31.15 -34.23 26.86
CA GLY A 5 -30.76 -33.81 25.50
C GLY A 5 -30.59 -34.97 24.53
N ARG A 6 -30.25 -36.18 25.00
CA ARG A 6 -30.20 -37.38 24.15
C ARG A 6 -31.60 -37.86 23.75
N LYS A 7 -32.55 -37.88 24.68
CA LYS A 7 -33.96 -38.22 24.41
C LYS A 7 -34.63 -37.19 23.49
N GLU A 8 -34.37 -35.89 23.70
CA GLU A 8 -34.91 -34.83 22.86
C GLU A 8 -34.36 -34.88 21.43
N LYS A 9 -33.05 -35.05 21.24
CA LYS A 9 -32.44 -35.22 19.91
C LYS A 9 -32.97 -36.48 19.20
N LEU A 10 -33.20 -37.59 19.92
CA LEU A 10 -33.86 -38.78 19.38
C LEU A 10 -35.33 -38.54 19.00
N ALA A 11 -36.07 -37.74 19.78
CA ALA A 11 -37.45 -37.37 19.46
C ALA A 11 -37.51 -36.48 18.20
N ALA A 12 -36.62 -35.50 18.08
CA ALA A 12 -36.49 -34.65 16.89
C ALA A 12 -36.11 -35.45 15.64
N ALA A 13 -35.14 -36.38 15.77
CA ALA A 13 -34.76 -37.29 14.68
C ALA A 13 -35.93 -38.19 14.24
N LYS A 14 -36.64 -38.81 15.19
CA LYS A 14 -37.84 -39.60 14.90
C LYS A 14 -38.95 -38.76 14.26
N LYS A 15 -39.13 -37.49 14.66
CA LYS A 15 -40.12 -36.59 14.06
C LYS A 15 -39.78 -36.25 12.60
N LYS A 16 -38.51 -35.95 12.30
CA LYS A 16 -38.04 -35.76 10.91
C LYS A 16 -38.17 -37.02 10.07
N LEU A 17 -37.80 -38.19 10.60
CA LEU A 17 -37.93 -39.47 9.89
C LEU A 17 -39.40 -39.79 9.54
N LYS A 18 -40.32 -39.55 10.47
CA LYS A 18 -41.77 -39.74 10.26
C LYS A 18 -42.39 -38.74 9.28
N GLN A 19 -41.73 -37.60 9.05
CA GLN A 19 -42.10 -36.61 8.04
C GLN A 19 -41.60 -37.04 6.66
N PHE A 20 -40.35 -37.52 6.56
CA PHE A 20 -39.76 -38.03 5.32
C PHE A 20 -40.48 -39.30 4.79
N GLN A 21 -40.83 -40.22 5.69
CA GLN A 21 -41.60 -41.44 5.36
C GLN A 21 -43.06 -41.16 4.93
N LYS A 22 -43.57 -39.94 5.11
CA LYS A 22 -44.89 -39.53 4.62
C LYS A 22 -44.87 -38.93 3.21
N SER A 23 -43.72 -38.47 2.73
CA SER A 23 -43.58 -37.89 1.38
C SER A 23 -43.15 -38.91 0.30
N SER A 24 -42.85 -40.15 0.66
CA SER A 24 -42.24 -41.16 -0.24
C SER A 24 -43.14 -42.38 -0.49
N ARG A 25 -44.39 -42.18 -0.95
CA ARG A 25 -45.29 -43.26 -1.38
C ARG A 25 -46.18 -42.88 -2.57
N THR A 26 -45.77 -43.35 -3.75
CA THR A 26 -46.63 -43.68 -4.91
C THR A 26 -46.23 -45.08 -5.41
N PRO A 27 -47.12 -45.82 -6.10
CA PRO A 27 -47.04 -47.28 -6.13
C PRO A 27 -46.22 -47.88 -7.29
N SER A 28 -45.75 -49.10 -7.07
CA SER A 28 -45.22 -50.01 -8.11
C SER A 28 -46.36 -50.80 -8.74
N HIS A 29 -46.30 -51.08 -10.04
CA HIS A 29 -46.41 -52.44 -10.61
C HIS A 29 -46.02 -52.46 -12.11
N SER A 30 -45.67 -53.65 -12.62
CA SER A 30 -45.32 -54.00 -14.00
C SER A 30 -46.00 -55.36 -14.34
N PRO A 31 -45.98 -55.94 -15.57
CA PRO A 31 -45.17 -55.61 -16.76
C PRO A 31 -45.85 -55.71 -18.17
N VAL A 32 -45.12 -55.26 -19.22
CA VAL A 32 -44.85 -55.87 -20.58
C VAL A 32 -45.84 -56.94 -21.14
N PRO A 33 -46.28 -56.99 -22.46
CA PRO A 33 -45.59 -56.52 -23.71
C PRO A 33 -46.42 -55.91 -24.90
N ARG A 34 -45.67 -55.40 -25.91
CA ARG A 34 -45.88 -55.47 -27.40
C ARG A 34 -46.92 -54.62 -28.20
N THR A 35 -46.44 -54.23 -29.39
CA THR A 35 -47.09 -54.03 -30.73
C THR A 35 -48.00 -52.83 -31.07
N LYS A 36 -47.64 -52.18 -32.20
CA LYS A 36 -48.45 -51.59 -33.32
C LYS A 36 -49.71 -50.75 -33.00
N GLY A 37 -49.88 -49.61 -33.69
CA GLY A 37 -51.22 -49.01 -33.88
C GLY A 37 -51.24 -47.59 -34.45
N GLN A 38 -51.78 -47.44 -35.65
CA GLN A 38 -52.00 -46.20 -36.41
C GLN A 38 -53.08 -45.26 -35.82
N GLN A 39 -53.03 -44.00 -36.30
CA GLN A 39 -54.16 -43.13 -36.68
C GLN A 39 -55.06 -42.43 -35.63
N ASN A 40 -55.38 -41.18 -35.98
CA ASN A 40 -56.65 -40.44 -35.94
C ASN A 40 -57.57 -40.56 -34.69
N GLY A 41 -58.14 -39.49 -34.11
CA GLY A 41 -58.18 -38.07 -34.49
C GLY A 41 -59.62 -37.55 -34.61
N ALA A 42 -59.85 -36.27 -34.29
CA ALA A 42 -61.13 -35.54 -34.47
C ALA A 42 -62.32 -36.04 -33.57
N THR A 43 -63.38 -35.28 -33.24
CA THR A 43 -63.75 -33.86 -33.47
C THR A 43 -64.82 -33.40 -32.44
N GLN A 44 -65.11 -32.08 -32.41
CA GLN A 44 -66.44 -31.44 -32.14
C GLN A 44 -67.08 -31.59 -30.72
N GLU A 45 -67.36 -30.48 -30.01
CA GLU A 45 -68.63 -29.71 -29.93
C GLU A 45 -69.59 -30.15 -28.78
N ASN A 46 -70.47 -29.33 -28.18
CA ASN A 46 -70.67 -27.87 -28.26
C ASN A 46 -71.15 -27.27 -26.90
N ARG A 47 -71.40 -25.95 -26.88
CA ARG A 47 -72.01 -25.08 -25.82
C ARG A 47 -73.46 -25.50 -25.42
N PRO A 48 -74.14 -24.93 -24.36
CA PRO A 48 -74.00 -23.55 -23.85
C PRO A 48 -74.07 -23.23 -22.31
N ALA A 49 -73.34 -22.16 -21.97
CA ALA A 49 -73.51 -21.08 -20.97
C ALA A 49 -74.59 -21.08 -19.86
N SER A 50 -74.18 -20.60 -18.67
CA SER A 50 -74.80 -19.42 -17.99
C SER A 50 -73.93 -18.86 -16.83
N LEU A 51 -73.59 -17.54 -16.85
CA LEU A 51 -73.16 -16.64 -15.75
C LEU A 51 -71.96 -17.06 -14.83
N THR A 52 -71.07 -16.20 -14.31
CA THR A 52 -70.92 -14.73 -14.27
C THR A 52 -69.44 -14.31 -14.14
N ASN A 53 -69.14 -13.00 -14.23
CA ASN A 53 -67.87 -12.33 -13.89
C ASN A 53 -66.61 -12.64 -14.73
N THR A 54 -66.44 -11.91 -15.83
CA THR A 54 -65.16 -11.70 -16.52
C THR A 54 -64.38 -10.52 -15.93
N ALA A 55 -63.06 -10.66 -15.76
CA ALA A 55 -62.14 -9.55 -15.54
C ALA A 55 -61.45 -9.15 -16.86
N ARG A 56 -61.04 -7.88 -16.98
CA ARG A 56 -60.69 -7.24 -18.27
C ARG A 56 -59.18 -6.99 -18.40
N ILE A 57 -58.60 -7.44 -19.52
CA ILE A 57 -57.24 -7.11 -19.98
C ILE A 57 -57.27 -5.71 -20.63
N PRO A 58 -56.31 -4.79 -20.33
CA PRO A 58 -55.22 -4.54 -21.29
C PRO A 58 -53.85 -4.09 -20.71
N ASN A 59 -52.77 -4.50 -21.42
CA ASN A 59 -51.52 -3.76 -21.72
C ASN A 59 -50.60 -3.29 -20.55
N ASN A 60 -49.27 -3.15 -20.71
CA ASN A 60 -48.53 -2.62 -21.86
C ASN A 60 -47.06 -3.11 -21.96
N SER A 61 -46.45 -2.93 -23.15
CA SER A 61 -45.00 -2.82 -23.42
C SER A 61 -44.71 -1.35 -23.88
N PRO A 62 -43.51 -0.88 -24.33
CA PRO A 62 -42.24 -1.57 -24.65
C PRO A 62 -40.91 -0.80 -24.31
N HIS A 63 -39.78 -1.24 -24.90
CA HIS A 63 -38.49 -0.59 -25.27
C HIS A 63 -37.80 0.55 -24.47
N GLN A 64 -36.57 0.25 -24.03
CA GLN A 64 -35.24 0.86 -24.37
C GLN A 64 -35.01 2.38 -24.69
N ALA A 65 -33.83 2.84 -24.23
CA ALA A 65 -32.79 3.67 -24.93
C ALA A 65 -32.60 5.19 -24.70
N ILE A 66 -31.42 5.53 -24.12
CA ILE A 66 -30.37 6.48 -24.59
C ILE A 66 -30.63 8.02 -24.65
N ARG A 67 -29.53 8.80 -24.51
CA ARG A 67 -29.44 10.28 -24.50
C ARG A 67 -29.46 10.91 -25.92
N ARG A 68 -30.01 12.12 -26.06
CA ARG A 68 -29.25 13.39 -26.32
C ARG A 68 -30.16 14.63 -26.49
N ASP A 69 -29.67 15.75 -25.95
CA ASP A 69 -29.58 17.12 -26.48
C ASP A 69 -30.73 17.80 -27.30
N ASP A 70 -31.22 18.91 -26.71
CA ASP A 70 -31.30 20.29 -27.29
C ASP A 70 -32.66 20.99 -27.61
N GLN A 71 -32.60 22.32 -27.46
CA GLN A 71 -33.47 23.43 -27.92
C GLN A 71 -34.79 23.83 -27.21
N LEU A 72 -34.70 25.00 -26.54
CA LEU A 72 -35.62 26.18 -26.55
C LEU A 72 -37.09 26.00 -26.06
N THR A 73 -37.76 26.99 -25.43
CA THR A 73 -37.52 28.45 -25.28
C THR A 73 -38.21 29.02 -24.01
N GLN A 74 -37.96 30.31 -23.69
CA GLN A 74 -38.67 31.17 -22.71
C GLN A 74 -38.37 30.91 -21.21
N LEU A 75 -38.19 31.92 -20.34
CA LEU A 75 -38.19 33.39 -20.51
C LEU A 75 -37.16 34.08 -19.56
N THR A 76 -36.96 35.38 -19.75
CA THR A 76 -35.85 36.23 -19.24
C THR A 76 -35.63 36.29 -17.73
N SER A 77 -34.36 36.42 -17.34
CA SER A 77 -33.87 36.80 -16.00
C SER A 77 -33.94 38.32 -15.71
N GLY A 78 -33.90 38.74 -14.43
CA GLY A 78 -33.89 40.17 -14.08
C GLY A 78 -33.75 40.56 -12.60
N THR A 79 -32.52 40.51 -12.06
CA THR A 79 -31.94 41.39 -11.01
C THR A 79 -32.68 41.76 -9.69
N ALA A 80 -32.02 41.39 -8.58
CA ALA A 80 -31.54 42.28 -7.49
C ALA A 80 -32.45 42.76 -6.31
N ALA A 81 -31.73 43.15 -5.25
CA ALA A 81 -32.08 44.05 -4.13
C ALA A 81 -32.83 43.51 -2.89
N SER A 82 -32.46 44.10 -1.73
CA SER A 82 -33.20 44.12 -0.46
C SER A 82 -34.43 45.06 -0.57
N PRO A 83 -35.45 45.00 0.32
CA PRO A 83 -35.34 45.30 1.75
C PRO A 83 -36.12 44.24 2.60
N GLY A 84 -36.53 44.39 3.87
CA GLY A 84 -36.61 45.52 4.81
C GLY A 84 -37.96 46.25 4.75
N GLY A 85 -38.63 46.44 5.89
CA GLY A 85 -39.83 47.28 6.00
C GLY A 85 -41.12 46.58 6.44
N ASP A 86 -41.54 46.93 7.66
CA ASP A 86 -42.92 47.16 8.11
C ASP A 86 -43.96 46.03 8.28
N ALA A 87 -44.91 46.35 9.17
CA ALA A 87 -46.01 45.51 9.68
C ALA A 87 -47.37 46.13 9.22
N PRO A 88 -48.57 46.05 9.86
CA PRO A 88 -48.91 45.60 11.23
C PRO A 88 -50.23 44.77 11.36
N LEU A 89 -50.77 44.67 12.60
CA LEU A 89 -52.15 44.29 13.01
C LEU A 89 -52.49 42.78 12.96
N HIS A 90 -52.63 42.12 14.12
CA HIS A 90 -53.88 41.85 14.89
C HIS A 90 -54.72 40.65 14.35
N SER A 91 -55.32 39.76 15.16
CA SER A 91 -55.58 39.81 16.61
C SER A 91 -55.81 38.44 17.30
N THR A 92 -55.26 38.27 18.51
CA THR A 92 -55.84 37.62 19.73
C THR A 92 -56.40 36.19 19.77
N GLN A 93 -56.13 35.54 20.93
CA GLN A 93 -56.75 34.35 21.61
C GLN A 93 -55.84 33.11 21.67
N THR A 94 -55.61 32.43 22.81
CA THR A 94 -55.98 32.72 24.22
C THR A 94 -54.99 32.08 25.22
N THR A 95 -54.89 32.68 26.41
CA THR A 95 -54.24 32.20 27.66
C THR A 95 -54.87 30.90 28.23
N PRO A 96 -54.28 30.12 29.20
CA PRO A 96 -53.58 30.65 30.39
C PRO A 96 -52.52 29.83 31.19
N THR A 97 -51.62 30.57 31.87
CA THR A 97 -51.04 30.31 33.25
C THR A 97 -50.18 29.04 33.51
N LEU A 98 -49.23 29.00 34.48
CA LEU A 98 -48.87 29.94 35.58
C LEU A 98 -47.35 29.86 35.92
N SER A 99 -46.76 30.99 36.38
CA SER A 99 -45.53 31.19 37.20
C SER A 99 -44.37 30.15 37.19
N THR A 100 -43.08 30.55 37.15
CA THR A 100 -42.42 31.26 38.29
C THR A 100 -41.03 31.84 37.92
N VAL A 101 -40.79 33.11 38.28
CA VAL A 101 -39.51 33.83 38.50
C VAL A 101 -38.33 33.64 37.52
N ALA A 102 -37.88 34.76 36.95
CA ALA A 102 -36.50 34.97 36.47
C ALA A 102 -35.87 36.18 37.21
N PRO A 103 -34.54 36.20 37.43
CA PRO A 103 -33.85 37.35 38.04
C PRO A 103 -33.68 38.51 37.05
N ASN A 104 -33.74 39.75 37.54
CA ASN A 104 -33.69 40.94 36.69
C ASN A 104 -32.24 41.46 36.54
N GLU A 105 -31.84 41.79 35.31
CA GLU A 105 -30.45 42.20 34.99
C GLU A 105 -30.14 43.67 35.29
N ARG A 106 -28.85 43.99 35.29
CA ARG A 106 -28.29 45.32 35.56
C ARG A 106 -28.71 46.35 34.50
N LEU A 107 -29.38 47.41 34.94
CA LEU A 107 -29.22 48.74 34.33
C LEU A 107 -27.75 49.18 34.49
N THR A 108 -27.07 49.46 33.37
CA THR A 108 -25.76 50.15 33.34
C THR A 108 -25.91 51.59 32.86
N ALA A 109 -26.62 52.39 33.67
CA ALA A 109 -26.68 53.84 33.52
C ALA A 109 -25.98 54.52 34.72
N SER A 110 -25.52 55.75 34.53
CA SER A 110 -25.03 56.64 35.60
C SER A 110 -23.63 56.35 36.19
N THR A 111 -22.60 56.35 35.34
CA THR A 111 -21.30 56.92 35.75
C THR A 111 -21.36 58.46 35.72
N GLU A 112 -22.07 59.03 34.75
CA GLU A 112 -22.11 60.46 34.47
C GLU A 112 -22.95 61.27 35.47
N GLN A 113 -24.14 60.80 35.89
CA GLN A 113 -24.92 61.51 36.91
C GLN A 113 -24.25 61.41 38.31
N LEU A 114 -23.48 60.33 38.57
CA LEU A 114 -22.62 60.25 39.75
C LEU A 114 -21.48 61.29 39.71
N GLN A 115 -20.86 61.54 38.55
CA GLN A 115 -19.93 62.67 38.39
C GLN A 115 -20.63 64.03 38.53
N GLN A 116 -21.86 64.17 38.04
CA GLN A 116 -22.65 65.40 38.15
C GLN A 116 -23.02 65.72 39.60
N MET A 117 -23.50 64.73 40.36
CA MET A 117 -23.73 64.85 41.81
C MET A 117 -22.42 65.12 42.57
N SER A 118 -21.31 64.46 42.22
CA SER A 118 -20.00 64.74 42.82
C SER A 118 -19.56 66.20 42.62
N ARG A 119 -19.75 66.78 41.43
CA ARG A 119 -19.47 68.20 41.18
C ARG A 119 -20.39 69.13 41.99
N GLN A 120 -21.67 68.81 42.13
CA GLN A 120 -22.61 69.57 42.97
C GLN A 120 -22.26 69.51 44.46
N ILE A 121 -21.92 68.33 44.99
CA ILE A 121 -21.53 68.12 46.40
C ILE A 121 -20.22 68.87 46.72
N ASN A 122 -19.21 68.79 45.84
CA ASN A 122 -17.97 69.54 46.03
C ASN A 122 -18.17 71.07 45.96
N GLY A 123 -19.09 71.54 45.11
CA GLY A 123 -19.50 72.95 45.09
C GLY A 123 -20.11 73.43 46.41
N LEU A 124 -21.03 72.62 46.98
CA LEU A 124 -21.67 72.92 48.27
C LEU A 124 -20.70 72.87 49.45
N ILE A 125 -19.79 71.88 49.50
CA ILE A 125 -18.78 71.77 50.55
C ILE A 125 -17.84 72.99 50.53
N SER A 126 -17.41 73.42 49.34
CA SER A 126 -16.55 74.61 49.17
C SER A 126 -17.24 75.92 49.64
N GLN A 127 -18.56 76.03 49.46
CA GLN A 127 -19.33 77.18 49.96
C GLN A 127 -19.52 77.15 51.48
N VAL A 128 -19.85 75.99 52.08
CA VAL A 128 -20.02 75.87 53.54
C VAL A 128 -18.70 76.13 54.27
N HIS A 129 -17.57 75.61 53.77
CA HIS A 129 -16.28 75.74 54.46
C HIS A 129 -15.73 77.18 54.45
N ARG A 130 -16.09 78.01 53.45
CA ARG A 130 -15.74 79.45 53.44
C ARG A 130 -16.63 80.25 54.40
N VAL A 131 -17.95 80.07 54.36
CA VAL A 131 -18.91 80.90 55.12
C VAL A 131 -18.84 80.71 56.64
N VAL A 132 -18.46 79.53 57.12
CA VAL A 132 -18.33 79.26 58.57
C VAL A 132 -16.97 79.72 59.13
N TRP A 133 -15.87 79.47 58.41
CA TRP A 133 -14.52 79.80 58.88
C TRP A 133 -14.31 81.32 59.02
N GLU A 134 -14.83 82.09 58.06
CA GLU A 134 -14.67 83.56 57.97
C GLU A 134 -15.43 84.34 59.06
N LYS A 135 -16.30 83.68 59.84
CA LYS A 135 -17.05 84.30 60.95
C LYS A 135 -16.68 83.84 62.36
N MET A 136 -15.81 82.83 62.51
CA MET A 136 -15.52 82.23 63.82
C MET A 136 -14.03 82.18 64.23
N CYS A 137 -13.11 82.62 63.37
CA CYS A 137 -11.68 82.76 63.68
C CYS A 137 -11.18 84.17 63.36
N GLY A 138 -11.39 85.13 64.27
CA GLY A 138 -11.28 86.56 63.95
C GLY A 138 -10.80 87.52 65.06
N ARG A 139 -10.13 87.05 66.12
CA ARG A 139 -9.34 87.93 66.99
C ARG A 139 -8.19 87.20 67.70
N TYR A 140 -7.01 87.79 67.61
CA TYR A 140 -5.73 87.20 68.00
C TYR A 140 -5.62 86.87 69.50
N TRP A 141 -5.24 85.62 69.79
CA TRP A 141 -4.23 85.37 70.82
C TRP A 141 -2.89 85.22 70.12
N THR A 142 -1.97 86.14 70.38
CA THR A 142 -0.54 85.98 70.04
C THR A 142 0.28 86.30 71.27
N GLN A 143 1.05 85.31 71.72
CA GLN A 143 1.86 85.39 72.93
C GLN A 143 3.17 86.13 72.61
N GLY A 144 3.38 87.29 73.21
CA GLY A 144 4.58 88.13 73.06
C GLY A 144 5.09 88.57 74.42
N SER A 145 6.41 88.54 74.61
CA SER A 145 7.04 88.77 75.92
C SER A 145 7.38 90.25 76.18
N GLY A 146 7.42 90.63 77.46
CA GLY A 146 7.73 91.97 77.97
C GLY A 146 6.51 92.64 78.64
N GLY A 147 6.63 93.28 79.80
CA GLY A 147 7.80 93.44 80.69
C GLY A 147 7.40 94.13 82.00
N ASP A 148 8.32 94.22 82.97
CA ASP A 148 8.04 94.72 84.33
C ASP A 148 7.61 96.21 84.44
N LYS A 149 7.06 96.52 85.63
CA LYS A 149 6.72 97.84 86.24
C LYS A 149 5.28 98.30 85.95
N TYR A 150 4.39 98.46 86.93
CA TYR A 150 4.57 99.30 88.12
C TYR A 150 3.72 98.83 89.32
N ILE A 151 4.35 98.72 90.49
CA ILE A 151 3.69 98.73 91.82
C ILE A 151 4.40 99.81 92.66
N HIS A 152 3.63 100.49 93.53
CA HIS A 152 4.09 101.31 94.66
C HIS A 152 4.56 102.77 94.44
N TRP A 153 3.62 103.72 94.51
CA TRP A 153 3.69 105.03 95.23
C TRP A 153 2.24 105.59 95.27
N VAL A 154 1.71 106.31 96.26
CA VAL A 154 2.27 107.12 97.37
C VAL A 154 1.42 106.97 98.66
N GLU A 155 1.97 107.26 99.83
CA GLU A 155 1.22 107.48 101.09
C GLU A 155 0.88 108.97 101.38
N ARG A 156 -0.02 109.19 102.36
CA ARG A 156 -0.28 110.41 103.17
C ARG A 156 -1.17 111.53 102.59
N GLY A 157 -1.92 112.14 103.51
CA GLY A 157 -2.89 113.23 103.30
C GLY A 157 -4.32 112.70 103.14
N THR A 158 -5.29 112.96 104.03
CA THR A 158 -5.32 113.81 105.24
C THR A 158 -6.09 113.14 106.40
N VAL A 159 -5.99 113.72 107.60
CA VAL A 159 -6.42 113.15 108.90
C VAL A 159 -7.81 113.68 109.34
N ASN A 160 -8.43 113.00 110.32
CA ASN A 160 -9.68 113.32 111.05
C ASN A 160 -11.04 113.14 110.32
N SER A 161 -11.79 112.10 110.67
CA SER A 161 -12.83 112.19 111.72
C SER A 161 -13.59 110.85 111.90
N PRO A 162 -13.58 110.21 113.09
CA PRO A 162 -14.08 108.83 113.24
C PRO A 162 -15.54 108.74 113.74
N ASN A 163 -16.55 108.92 112.88
CA ASN A 163 -17.93 108.50 113.23
C ASN A 163 -18.91 108.18 112.08
N SER A 164 -18.41 107.76 110.89
CA SER A 164 -19.26 107.41 109.73
C SER A 164 -19.10 105.96 109.22
N TRP A 165 -17.97 105.31 109.54
CA TRP A 165 -17.51 104.05 108.94
C TRP A 165 -18.47 102.85 109.06
N SER A 166 -19.35 102.83 110.06
CA SER A 166 -20.35 101.77 110.24
C SER A 166 -21.51 101.83 109.23
N SER A 167 -21.80 103.01 108.67
CA SER A 167 -22.91 103.22 107.73
C SER A 167 -22.56 102.67 106.34
N THR A 168 -21.39 103.04 105.79
CA THR A 168 -20.99 102.74 104.41
C THR A 168 -20.47 101.31 104.21
N VAL A 169 -19.88 100.69 105.24
CA VAL A 169 -19.31 99.34 105.15
C VAL A 169 -20.37 98.24 105.03
N ARG A 170 -21.58 98.44 105.55
CA ARG A 170 -22.68 97.46 105.43
C ARG A 170 -23.16 97.29 103.97
N PRO A 171 -23.52 98.36 103.23
CA PRO A 171 -23.81 98.29 101.79
C PRO A 171 -22.63 97.71 100.98
N MET A 172 -21.40 98.15 101.26
CA MET A 172 -20.20 97.69 100.56
C MET A 172 -20.00 96.17 100.68
N ASN A 173 -20.14 95.62 101.89
CA ASN A 173 -20.05 94.17 102.11
C ASN A 173 -21.24 93.40 101.53
N ASN A 174 -22.44 93.97 101.50
CA ASN A 174 -23.60 93.33 100.88
C ASN A 174 -23.44 93.26 99.35
N LEU A 175 -23.01 94.35 98.72
CA LEU A 175 -22.72 94.41 97.29
C LEU A 175 -21.55 93.49 96.92
N ASN A 176 -20.50 93.41 97.73
CA ASN A 176 -19.38 92.48 97.49
C ASN A 176 -19.84 91.01 97.59
N LYS A 177 -20.70 90.67 98.57
CA LYS A 177 -21.34 89.33 98.64
C LYS A 177 -22.22 89.04 97.42
N GLN A 178 -23.00 90.01 96.93
CA GLN A 178 -23.78 89.87 95.71
C GLN A 178 -22.88 89.66 94.48
N LEU A 179 -21.79 90.42 94.37
CA LEU A 179 -20.83 90.33 93.27
C LEU A 179 -20.03 89.00 93.32
N GLN A 180 -19.71 88.50 94.51
CA GLN A 180 -19.12 87.17 94.70
C GLN A 180 -20.11 86.05 94.38
N ASN A 181 -21.39 86.18 94.76
CA ASN A 181 -22.45 85.26 94.36
C ASN A 181 -22.68 85.25 92.85
N LEU A 182 -22.67 86.41 92.19
CA LEU A 182 -22.76 86.53 90.74
C LEU A 182 -21.54 85.91 90.04
N LYS A 183 -20.32 86.13 90.54
CA LYS A 183 -19.11 85.44 90.05
C LYS A 183 -19.23 83.92 90.20
N ASN A 184 -19.62 83.44 91.37
CA ASN A 184 -19.83 82.01 91.63
C ASN A 184 -20.92 81.41 90.74
N HIS A 185 -21.98 82.16 90.44
CA HIS A 185 -23.04 81.74 89.51
C HIS A 185 -22.55 81.74 88.05
N ASN A 186 -21.77 82.74 87.64
CA ASN A 186 -21.19 82.81 86.30
C ASN A 186 -20.19 81.67 86.06
N VAL A 187 -19.33 81.36 87.04
CA VAL A 187 -18.43 80.18 87.00
C VAL A 187 -19.22 78.86 86.96
N LYS A 188 -20.32 78.75 87.71
CA LYS A 188 -21.22 77.57 87.61
C LYS A 188 -21.86 77.43 86.24
N LEU A 189 -22.33 78.53 85.64
CA LEU A 189 -22.89 78.55 84.28
C LEU A 189 -21.81 78.22 83.23
N GLN A 190 -20.62 78.79 83.34
CA GLN A 190 -19.49 78.51 82.45
C GLN A 190 -19.05 77.05 82.53
N ASN A 191 -18.96 76.48 83.73
CA ASN A 191 -18.69 75.06 83.93
C ASN A 191 -19.80 74.19 83.34
N SER A 192 -21.08 74.56 83.55
CA SER A 192 -22.23 73.84 82.99
C SER A 192 -22.27 73.86 81.46
N LEU A 193 -21.92 75.00 80.84
CA LEU A 193 -21.83 75.15 79.39
C LEU A 193 -20.66 74.32 78.83
N GLU A 194 -19.52 74.28 79.52
CA GLU A 194 -18.37 73.48 79.10
C GLU A 194 -18.58 71.97 79.33
N THR A 195 -19.37 71.55 80.33
CA THR A 195 -19.79 70.14 80.47
C THR A 195 -20.81 69.74 79.42
N GLU A 196 -21.81 70.59 79.11
CA GLU A 196 -22.74 70.31 78.01
C GLU A 196 -22.01 70.26 76.67
N ARG A 197 -21.11 71.23 76.40
CA ARG A 197 -20.28 71.26 75.19
C ARG A 197 -19.45 69.99 75.03
N LYS A 198 -18.78 69.53 76.10
CA LYS A 198 -18.07 68.24 76.10
C LYS A 198 -19.02 67.06 75.88
N GLY A 199 -20.20 67.08 76.48
CA GLY A 199 -21.26 66.08 76.26
C GLY A 199 -21.76 66.04 74.81
N PHE A 200 -21.84 67.17 74.12
CA PHE A 200 -22.13 67.24 72.68
C PHE A 200 -20.94 66.74 71.84
N ASP A 201 -19.70 67.18 72.12
CA ASP A 201 -18.49 66.69 71.45
C ASP A 201 -18.36 65.16 71.58
N GLU A 202 -18.73 64.57 72.72
CA GLU A 202 -18.72 63.12 72.96
C GLU A 202 -19.88 62.36 72.28
N LYS A 203 -21.08 62.97 72.19
CA LYS A 203 -22.20 62.41 71.39
C LYS A 203 -21.79 62.36 69.91
N LEU A 204 -21.32 63.47 69.36
CA LEU A 204 -20.84 63.58 67.98
C LEU A 204 -19.69 62.59 67.68
N LYS A 205 -18.72 62.42 68.59
CA LYS A 205 -17.66 61.41 68.44
C LYS A 205 -18.20 59.98 68.39
N ARG A 206 -19.20 59.65 69.21
CA ARG A 206 -19.84 58.32 69.21
C ARG A 206 -20.66 58.08 67.94
N GLU A 207 -21.41 59.08 67.48
CA GLU A 207 -22.17 59.02 66.22
C GLU A 207 -21.24 58.88 65.00
N ILE A 208 -20.17 59.67 64.94
CA ILE A 208 -19.11 59.56 63.90
C ILE A 208 -18.40 58.19 63.98
N GLY A 209 -18.23 57.63 65.18
CA GLY A 209 -17.70 56.26 65.37
C GLY A 209 -18.62 55.21 64.76
N ALA A 210 -19.89 55.18 65.18
CA ALA A 210 -20.88 54.25 64.67
C ALA A 210 -21.08 54.34 63.15
N LEU A 211 -21.08 55.57 62.58
CA LEU A 211 -21.15 55.77 61.14
C LEU A 211 -19.91 55.24 60.39
N LYS A 212 -18.71 55.33 60.99
CA LYS A 212 -17.50 54.72 60.42
C LYS A 212 -17.54 53.20 60.47
N GLU A 213 -18.00 52.62 61.57
CA GLU A 213 -18.19 51.17 61.71
C GLU A 213 -19.21 50.63 60.71
N GLN A 214 -20.33 51.35 60.50
CA GLN A 214 -21.32 51.04 59.47
C GLN A 214 -20.72 51.14 58.05
N LEU A 215 -19.98 52.21 57.74
CA LEU A 215 -19.30 52.36 56.44
C LEU A 215 -18.25 51.26 56.19
N GLN A 216 -17.49 50.86 57.22
CA GLN A 216 -16.54 49.76 57.14
C GLN A 216 -17.25 48.42 56.89
N THR A 217 -18.36 48.16 57.59
CA THR A 217 -19.18 46.95 57.42
C THR A 217 -19.78 46.89 56.01
N ILE A 218 -20.30 48.02 55.50
CA ILE A 218 -20.78 48.14 54.11
C ILE A 218 -19.64 47.91 53.12
N GLY A 219 -18.44 48.43 53.39
CA GLY A 219 -17.26 48.20 52.56
C GLY A 219 -16.88 46.72 52.43
N ILE A 220 -16.90 45.98 53.55
CA ILE A 220 -16.67 44.52 53.58
C ILE A 220 -17.76 43.79 52.77
N LEU A 221 -19.05 44.07 53.05
CA LEU A 221 -20.16 43.43 52.34
C LEU A 221 -20.18 43.75 50.83
N VAL A 222 -19.71 44.94 50.41
CA VAL A 222 -19.54 45.28 49.00
C VAL A 222 -18.38 44.50 48.39
N ALA A 223 -17.24 44.39 49.09
CA ALA A 223 -16.10 43.59 48.64
C ALA A 223 -16.47 42.11 48.46
N GLU A 224 -17.05 41.49 49.50
CA GLU A 224 -17.56 40.11 49.46
C GLU A 224 -18.57 39.92 48.32
N LYS A 225 -19.51 40.85 48.14
CA LYS A 225 -20.47 40.80 47.02
C LYS A 225 -19.79 40.87 45.65
N THR A 226 -18.75 41.69 45.49
CA THR A 226 -17.98 41.75 44.23
C THR A 226 -17.14 40.51 44.00
N GLU A 227 -16.56 39.92 45.04
CA GLU A 227 -15.81 38.67 44.95
C GLU A 227 -16.71 37.48 44.63
N LEU A 228 -17.83 37.32 45.35
CA LEU A 228 -18.83 36.30 45.09
C LEU A 228 -19.43 36.44 43.69
N GLN A 229 -19.68 37.66 43.21
CA GLN A 229 -20.15 37.88 41.84
C GLN A 229 -19.08 37.58 40.78
N SER A 230 -17.81 37.90 41.04
CA SER A 230 -16.70 37.53 40.16
C SER A 230 -16.54 36.01 40.09
N SER A 231 -16.58 35.34 41.23
CA SER A 231 -16.55 33.88 41.37
C SER A 231 -17.73 33.21 40.66
N LEU A 232 -18.96 33.70 40.86
CA LEU A 232 -20.16 33.22 40.17
C LEU A 232 -20.02 33.35 38.64
N ASN A 233 -19.61 34.52 38.14
CA ASN A 233 -19.38 34.76 36.71
C ASN A 233 -18.28 33.83 36.15
N GLN A 234 -17.22 33.56 36.91
CA GLN A 234 -16.17 32.63 36.52
C GLN A 234 -16.67 31.18 36.46
N LYS A 235 -17.45 30.74 37.45
CA LYS A 235 -18.07 29.41 37.48
C LYS A 235 -19.10 29.22 36.37
N GLN A 236 -19.91 30.25 36.08
CA GLN A 236 -20.83 30.24 34.95
C GLN A 236 -20.08 30.07 33.62
N LYS A 237 -19.06 30.90 33.34
CA LYS A 237 -18.24 30.76 32.12
C LYS A 237 -17.56 29.40 32.01
N THR A 238 -17.12 28.83 33.13
CA THR A 238 -16.56 27.47 33.16
C THR A 238 -17.62 26.43 32.83
N ALA A 239 -18.86 26.59 33.31
CA ALA A 239 -19.97 25.69 33.01
C ALA A 239 -20.43 25.79 31.55
N GLU A 240 -20.47 27.00 30.99
CA GLU A 240 -20.74 27.26 29.56
C GLU A 240 -19.70 26.55 28.68
N GLN A 241 -18.40 26.72 28.97
CA GLN A 241 -17.32 26.01 28.26
C GLN A 241 -17.43 24.48 28.39
N ARG A 242 -17.78 23.94 29.56
CA ARG A 242 -17.99 22.49 29.73
C ARG A 242 -19.25 21.98 29.01
N GLN A 243 -20.26 22.82 28.79
CA GLN A 243 -21.43 22.47 27.98
C GLN A 243 -21.04 22.37 26.50
N GLU A 244 -20.26 23.34 25.99
CA GLU A 244 -19.71 23.32 24.62
C GLU A 244 -18.85 22.06 24.37
N GLU A 245 -17.92 21.73 25.28
CA GLU A 245 -17.13 20.49 25.23
C GLU A 245 -18.00 19.22 25.18
N VAL A 246 -19.08 19.17 25.97
CA VAL A 246 -20.00 18.01 26.03
C VAL A 246 -20.81 17.88 24.74
N GLU A 247 -21.22 19.00 24.14
CA GLU A 247 -21.93 19.01 22.85
C GLU A 247 -21.02 18.59 21.69
N GLU A 248 -19.76 19.04 21.68
CA GLU A 248 -18.74 18.57 20.73
C GLU A 248 -18.47 17.06 20.89
N LEU A 249 -18.20 16.58 22.11
CA LEU A 249 -17.99 15.15 22.37
C LEU A 249 -19.21 14.30 22.00
N SER A 250 -20.43 14.82 22.21
CA SER A 250 -21.68 14.19 21.76
C SER A 250 -21.77 14.12 20.23
N GLY A 251 -21.40 15.19 19.52
CA GLY A 251 -21.29 15.23 18.07
C GLY A 251 -20.27 14.23 17.52
N ARG A 252 -19.07 14.20 18.11
CA ARG A 252 -17.98 13.24 17.78
C ARG A 252 -18.43 11.79 17.99
N LEU A 253 -19.12 11.51 19.10
CA LEU A 253 -19.69 10.19 19.40
C LEU A 253 -20.79 9.80 18.39
N LYS A 254 -21.68 10.72 18.01
CA LYS A 254 -22.74 10.50 17.02
C LYS A 254 -22.15 10.18 15.64
N ALA A 255 -21.17 10.95 15.18
CA ALA A 255 -20.46 10.71 13.93
C ALA A 255 -19.71 9.36 13.94
N SER A 256 -19.09 8.99 15.07
CA SER A 256 -18.45 7.68 15.24
C SER A 256 -19.44 6.53 15.17
N ARG A 257 -20.62 6.64 15.82
CA ARG A 257 -21.70 5.64 15.76
C ARG A 257 -22.25 5.44 14.35
N GLN A 258 -22.49 6.53 13.61
CA GLN A 258 -22.92 6.44 12.20
C GLN A 258 -21.88 5.70 11.35
N ARG A 259 -20.60 6.08 11.48
CA ARG A 259 -19.47 5.45 10.78
C ARG A 259 -19.33 3.95 11.11
N VAL A 260 -19.67 3.51 12.32
CA VAL A 260 -19.72 2.08 12.68
C VAL A 260 -20.88 1.38 11.96
N ALA A 261 -22.10 1.94 11.97
CA ALA A 261 -23.24 1.35 11.25
C ALA A 261 -23.03 1.27 9.72
N GLU A 262 -22.35 2.26 9.14
CA GLU A 262 -21.92 2.24 7.74
C GLU A 262 -20.90 1.12 7.46
N LEU A 263 -19.93 0.92 8.36
CA LEU A 263 -18.97 -0.18 8.28
C LEU A 263 -19.68 -1.55 8.43
N GLU A 264 -20.60 -1.71 9.37
CA GLU A 264 -21.40 -2.94 9.55
C GLU A 264 -22.23 -3.27 8.31
N LYS A 265 -22.83 -2.25 7.67
CA LYS A 265 -23.55 -2.39 6.39
C LYS A 265 -22.61 -2.78 5.25
N SER A 266 -21.40 -2.21 5.20
CA SER A 266 -20.39 -2.59 4.21
C SER A 266 -19.88 -4.03 4.42
N PHE A 267 -19.68 -4.44 5.68
CA PHE A 267 -19.21 -5.76 6.06
C PHE A 267 -20.25 -6.85 5.76
N THR A 268 -21.52 -6.61 6.10
CA THR A 268 -22.61 -7.53 5.76
C THR A 268 -22.81 -7.66 4.25
N SER A 269 -22.69 -6.55 3.50
CA SER A 269 -22.69 -6.58 2.03
C SER A 269 -21.52 -7.41 1.47
N ALA A 270 -20.28 -7.11 1.88
CA ALA A 270 -19.07 -7.82 1.45
C ALA A 270 -19.09 -9.31 1.82
N SER A 271 -19.59 -9.65 3.02
CA SER A 271 -19.80 -11.03 3.46
C SER A 271 -20.82 -11.77 2.58
N SER A 272 -21.92 -11.10 2.19
CA SER A 272 -22.89 -11.67 1.25
C SER A 272 -22.32 -11.88 -0.16
N LEU A 273 -21.42 -10.99 -0.61
CA LEU A 273 -20.71 -11.13 -1.89
C LEU A 273 -19.69 -12.26 -1.83
N ASN A 274 -18.91 -12.36 -0.75
CA ASN A 274 -17.99 -13.47 -0.53
C ASN A 274 -18.73 -14.82 -0.52
N GLN A 275 -19.90 -14.91 0.13
CA GLN A 275 -20.72 -16.13 0.12
C GLN A 275 -21.27 -16.48 -1.28
N LYS A 276 -21.49 -15.49 -2.17
CA LYS A 276 -21.82 -15.74 -3.58
C LYS A 276 -20.60 -16.26 -4.35
N ASN A 277 -19.44 -15.62 -4.17
CA ASN A 277 -18.19 -16.02 -4.82
C ASN A 277 -17.75 -17.43 -4.38
N GLU A 278 -17.92 -17.78 -3.10
CA GLU A 278 -17.71 -19.14 -2.60
C GLU A 278 -18.62 -20.18 -3.27
N LYS A 279 -19.88 -19.85 -3.55
CA LYS A 279 -20.80 -20.75 -4.26
C LYS A 279 -20.35 -20.92 -5.70
N SER A 280 -20.13 -19.81 -6.42
CA SER A 280 -19.62 -19.81 -7.80
C SER A 280 -18.31 -20.59 -7.93
N ASN A 281 -17.36 -20.43 -7.01
CA ASN A 281 -16.10 -21.18 -7.01
C ASN A 281 -16.32 -22.69 -6.73
N LYS A 282 -17.24 -23.05 -5.82
CA LYS A 282 -17.66 -24.45 -5.58
C LYS A 282 -18.38 -25.05 -6.79
N ASP A 283 -19.06 -24.25 -7.61
CA ASP A 283 -19.73 -24.71 -8.83
C ASP A 283 -18.72 -24.85 -9.99
N LEU A 284 -17.83 -23.86 -10.19
CA LEU A 284 -16.69 -23.95 -11.12
C LEU A 284 -15.77 -25.15 -10.82
N SER A 285 -15.54 -25.49 -9.54
CA SER A 285 -14.79 -26.69 -9.17
C SER A 285 -15.46 -27.98 -9.66
N LYS A 286 -16.80 -28.05 -9.64
CA LYS A 286 -17.55 -29.22 -10.17
C LYS A 286 -17.44 -29.29 -11.68
N ASP A 287 -17.51 -28.15 -12.38
CA ASP A 287 -17.32 -28.12 -13.83
C ASP A 287 -15.89 -28.48 -14.24
N VAL A 288 -14.88 -28.05 -13.47
CA VAL A 288 -13.49 -28.49 -13.66
C VAL A 288 -13.36 -30.01 -13.47
N ASP A 289 -13.97 -30.60 -12.44
CA ASP A 289 -13.91 -32.04 -12.21
C ASP A 289 -14.77 -32.85 -13.21
N ARG A 290 -15.87 -32.28 -13.70
CA ARG A 290 -16.67 -32.81 -14.81
C ARG A 290 -15.87 -32.82 -16.11
N LEU A 291 -15.21 -31.71 -16.46
CA LEU A 291 -14.37 -31.60 -17.66
C LEU A 291 -13.16 -32.53 -17.59
N LYS A 292 -12.52 -32.72 -16.42
CA LYS A 292 -11.49 -33.77 -16.24
C LYS A 292 -12.03 -35.17 -16.55
N LEU A 293 -13.24 -35.49 -16.11
CA LEU A 293 -13.87 -36.79 -16.35
C LEU A 293 -14.29 -36.96 -17.82
N GLU A 294 -14.70 -35.89 -18.49
CA GLU A 294 -14.98 -35.87 -19.94
C GLU A 294 -13.69 -36.05 -20.76
N LEU A 295 -12.61 -35.34 -20.42
CA LEU A 295 -11.28 -35.50 -21.02
C LEU A 295 -10.71 -36.92 -20.81
N TYR A 296 -10.86 -37.50 -19.62
CA TYR A 296 -10.42 -38.88 -19.36
C TYR A 296 -11.15 -39.90 -20.25
N LYS A 297 -12.47 -39.74 -20.43
CA LYS A 297 -13.26 -40.59 -21.35
C LYS A 297 -12.82 -40.42 -22.80
N LEU A 298 -12.63 -39.18 -23.25
CA LEU A 298 -12.17 -38.85 -24.60
C LEU A 298 -10.78 -39.45 -24.87
N ASN A 299 -9.84 -39.28 -23.95
CA ASN A 299 -8.51 -39.87 -24.04
C ASN A 299 -8.56 -41.41 -24.14
N LYS A 300 -9.38 -42.06 -23.30
CA LYS A 300 -9.56 -43.52 -23.37
C LYS A 300 -10.15 -43.98 -24.72
N SER A 301 -11.14 -43.26 -25.27
CA SER A 301 -11.64 -43.58 -26.62
C SER A 301 -10.58 -43.32 -27.71
N ASN A 302 -9.72 -42.32 -27.55
CA ASN A 302 -8.62 -42.06 -28.47
C ASN A 302 -7.56 -43.16 -28.42
N GLU A 303 -7.22 -43.68 -27.24
CA GLU A 303 -6.37 -44.87 -27.07
C GLU A 303 -6.98 -46.10 -27.76
N GLU A 304 -8.28 -46.33 -27.59
CA GLU A 304 -9.02 -47.41 -28.27
C GLU A 304 -9.00 -47.26 -29.81
N PHE A 305 -9.17 -46.04 -30.34
CA PHE A 305 -9.05 -45.78 -31.78
C PHE A 305 -7.61 -45.88 -32.30
N GLN A 306 -6.60 -45.51 -31.51
CA GLN A 306 -5.19 -45.70 -31.85
C GLN A 306 -4.81 -47.19 -31.91
N GLN A 307 -5.33 -48.01 -30.99
CA GLN A 307 -5.15 -49.46 -31.06
C GLN A 307 -5.82 -50.03 -32.33
N GLN A 308 -7.08 -49.67 -32.60
CA GLN A 308 -7.77 -50.11 -33.83
C GLN A 308 -7.01 -49.70 -35.10
N THR A 309 -6.47 -48.48 -35.15
CA THR A 309 -5.64 -47.99 -36.26
C THR A 309 -4.37 -48.81 -36.41
N SER A 310 -3.70 -49.14 -35.31
CA SER A 310 -2.48 -49.97 -35.30
C SER A 310 -2.77 -51.40 -35.77
N GLU A 311 -3.89 -51.99 -35.36
CA GLU A 311 -4.33 -53.31 -35.84
C GLU A 311 -4.67 -53.31 -37.34
N LEU A 312 -5.29 -52.24 -37.85
CA LEU A 312 -5.59 -52.08 -39.27
C LEU A 312 -4.31 -51.89 -40.10
N GLN A 313 -3.35 -51.10 -39.60
CA GLN A 313 -2.03 -50.96 -40.22
C GLN A 313 -1.28 -52.30 -40.26
N GLY A 314 -1.32 -53.09 -39.17
CA GLY A 314 -0.74 -54.44 -39.15
C GLY A 314 -1.37 -55.38 -40.17
N LYS A 315 -2.71 -55.40 -40.26
CA LYS A 315 -3.46 -56.19 -41.26
C LYS A 315 -3.12 -55.75 -42.70
N LEU A 316 -2.98 -54.45 -42.94
CA LEU A 316 -2.57 -53.90 -44.24
C LEU A 316 -1.13 -54.31 -44.60
N HIS A 317 -0.19 -54.21 -43.65
CA HIS A 317 1.20 -54.58 -43.87
C HIS A 317 1.38 -56.09 -44.11
N GLN A 318 0.59 -56.92 -43.41
CA GLN A 318 0.49 -58.36 -43.72
C GLN A 318 0.00 -58.57 -45.16
N LYS A 319 -1.07 -57.88 -45.59
CA LYS A 319 -1.60 -58.02 -46.96
C LYS A 319 -0.61 -57.56 -48.03
N ILE A 320 0.16 -56.49 -47.80
CA ILE A 320 1.26 -56.07 -48.68
C ILE A 320 2.34 -57.16 -48.76
N SER A 321 2.71 -57.80 -47.64
CA SER A 321 3.66 -58.92 -47.65
C SER A 321 3.12 -60.18 -48.35
N GLU A 322 1.82 -60.45 -48.27
CA GLU A 322 1.16 -61.54 -48.99
C GLU A 322 1.13 -61.26 -50.51
N CYS A 323 0.77 -60.05 -50.92
CA CYS A 323 0.80 -59.64 -52.33
C CYS A 323 2.23 -59.68 -52.91
N GLY A 324 3.24 -59.18 -52.18
CA GLY A 324 4.64 -59.26 -52.61
C GLY A 324 5.11 -60.70 -52.85
N LYS A 325 4.76 -61.63 -51.96
CA LYS A 325 5.06 -63.07 -52.15
C LYS A 325 4.33 -63.67 -53.36
N GLN A 326 3.12 -63.21 -53.66
CA GLN A 326 2.39 -63.61 -54.86
C GLN A 326 3.03 -63.02 -56.13
N GLU A 327 3.54 -61.80 -56.06
CA GLU A 327 4.27 -61.14 -57.14
C GLU A 327 5.62 -61.84 -57.42
N ASP A 328 6.39 -62.19 -56.39
CA ASP A 328 7.58 -63.04 -56.48
C ASP A 328 7.27 -64.40 -57.14
N GLN A 329 6.17 -65.05 -56.74
CA GLN A 329 5.71 -66.32 -57.33
C GLN A 329 5.31 -66.16 -58.79
N LEU A 330 4.62 -65.08 -59.16
CA LEU A 330 4.26 -64.77 -60.54
C LEU A 330 5.51 -64.50 -61.40
N ILE A 331 6.51 -63.78 -60.88
CA ILE A 331 7.81 -63.57 -61.56
C ILE A 331 8.52 -64.90 -61.79
N LEU A 332 8.56 -65.77 -60.77
CA LEU A 332 9.23 -67.07 -60.85
C LEU A 332 8.53 -68.02 -61.83
N LEU A 333 7.19 -68.11 -61.80
CA LEU A 333 6.38 -68.86 -62.76
C LEU A 333 6.54 -68.30 -64.19
N ARG A 334 6.66 -66.99 -64.35
CA ARG A 334 6.88 -66.33 -65.66
C ARG A 334 8.27 -66.66 -66.22
N GLY A 335 9.30 -66.68 -65.39
CA GLY A 335 10.64 -67.15 -65.78
C GLY A 335 10.67 -68.64 -66.14
N GLN A 336 9.93 -69.49 -65.40
CA GLN A 336 9.74 -70.89 -65.78
C GLN A 336 9.01 -71.04 -67.11
N LEU A 337 7.98 -70.22 -67.36
CA LEU A 337 7.26 -70.17 -68.64
C LEU A 337 8.16 -69.74 -69.80
N GLU A 338 8.98 -68.70 -69.63
CA GLU A 338 9.94 -68.26 -70.66
C GLU A 338 10.99 -69.34 -70.95
N MET A 339 11.50 -70.03 -69.93
CA MET A 339 12.39 -71.19 -70.12
C MET A 339 11.68 -72.37 -70.81
N ALA A 340 10.43 -72.66 -70.48
CA ALA A 340 9.63 -73.69 -71.14
C ALA A 340 9.26 -73.33 -72.59
N GLN A 341 9.09 -72.03 -72.89
CA GLN A 341 8.89 -71.51 -74.24
C GLN A 341 10.17 -71.55 -75.07
N LEU A 342 11.33 -71.20 -74.50
CA LEU A 342 12.64 -71.38 -75.13
C LEU A 342 12.93 -72.86 -75.43
N ASN A 343 12.67 -73.76 -74.47
CA ASN A 343 12.77 -75.20 -74.68
C ASN A 343 11.81 -75.67 -75.79
N ASN A 344 10.58 -75.16 -75.84
CA ASN A 344 9.65 -75.45 -76.94
C ASN A 344 10.16 -74.93 -78.29
N GLN A 345 10.71 -73.73 -78.37
CA GLN A 345 11.30 -73.21 -79.62
C GLN A 345 12.52 -74.03 -80.05
N GLN A 346 13.33 -74.52 -79.11
CA GLN A 346 14.44 -75.44 -79.39
C GLN A 346 13.94 -76.81 -79.86
N LEU A 347 12.87 -77.35 -79.29
CA LEU A 347 12.24 -78.61 -79.73
C LEU A 347 11.45 -78.47 -81.05
N GLN A 348 10.99 -77.27 -81.40
CA GLN A 348 10.32 -76.97 -82.68
C GLN A 348 11.33 -76.67 -83.81
N SER A 349 12.55 -76.24 -83.49
CA SER A 349 13.63 -76.04 -84.47
C SER A 349 14.56 -77.25 -84.59
N GLY A 350 14.77 -78.01 -83.51
CA GLY A 350 15.39 -79.34 -83.51
C GLY A 350 14.39 -80.43 -83.88
N GLY A 351 14.07 -80.53 -85.15
CA GLY A 351 12.92 -81.33 -85.63
C GLY A 351 13.00 -82.84 -85.34
N GLY A 352 11.94 -83.35 -84.69
CA GLY A 352 11.47 -84.74 -84.85
C GLY A 352 12.10 -85.80 -83.94
N GLY A 353 11.69 -85.85 -82.67
CA GLY A 353 11.99 -86.95 -81.75
C GLY A 353 10.84 -87.21 -80.78
N ALA A 354 10.36 -88.46 -80.74
CA ALA A 354 9.39 -89.07 -79.82
C ALA A 354 8.61 -88.14 -78.85
N VAL A 355 7.30 -88.02 -79.06
CA VAL A 355 6.37 -87.53 -78.03
C VAL A 355 6.41 -88.50 -76.84
N ASP A 356 6.98 -88.06 -75.72
CA ASP A 356 7.06 -88.89 -74.51
C ASP A 356 5.69 -88.94 -73.82
N THR A 357 4.97 -90.04 -74.06
CA THR A 357 3.56 -90.21 -73.65
C THR A 357 3.36 -89.99 -72.15
N GLN A 358 4.37 -90.27 -71.32
CA GLN A 358 4.27 -90.12 -69.87
C GLN A 358 4.38 -88.65 -69.41
N GLN A 359 5.15 -87.81 -70.11
CA GLN A 359 5.10 -86.36 -69.92
C GLN A 359 3.80 -85.76 -70.44
N VAL A 360 3.28 -86.27 -71.57
CA VAL A 360 1.95 -85.84 -72.06
C VAL A 360 0.85 -86.21 -71.08
N GLU A 361 0.89 -87.39 -70.47
CA GLU A 361 -0.08 -87.81 -69.45
C GLU A 361 0.03 -86.95 -68.18
N GLN A 362 1.25 -86.64 -67.71
CA GLN A 362 1.46 -85.72 -66.58
C GLN A 362 0.97 -84.30 -66.88
N LEU A 363 1.29 -83.74 -68.05
CA LEU A 363 0.80 -82.44 -68.49
C LEU A 363 -0.73 -82.44 -68.73
N LEU A 364 -1.33 -83.58 -69.08
CA LEU A 364 -2.79 -83.71 -69.15
C LEU A 364 -3.43 -83.77 -67.75
N THR A 365 -2.80 -84.41 -66.76
CA THR A 365 -3.27 -84.37 -65.36
C THR A 365 -3.11 -82.97 -64.74
N GLU A 366 -1.95 -82.32 -64.90
CA GLU A 366 -1.73 -80.95 -64.43
C GLU A 366 -2.68 -79.97 -65.12
N LYS A 367 -2.90 -80.10 -66.43
CA LYS A 367 -3.93 -79.34 -67.16
C LYS A 367 -5.34 -79.64 -66.65
N ALA A 368 -5.67 -80.87 -66.28
CA ALA A 368 -6.99 -81.21 -65.72
C ALA A 368 -7.18 -80.63 -64.31
N GLU A 369 -6.14 -80.63 -63.48
CA GLU A 369 -6.14 -79.98 -62.17
C GLU A 369 -6.24 -78.46 -62.29
N LEU A 370 -5.45 -77.83 -63.17
CA LEU A 370 -5.54 -76.39 -63.46
C LEU A 370 -6.89 -76.01 -64.11
N GLN A 371 -7.46 -76.84 -64.98
CA GLN A 371 -8.83 -76.65 -65.48
C GLN A 371 -9.88 -76.80 -64.36
N THR A 372 -9.61 -77.61 -63.33
CA THR A 372 -10.50 -77.77 -62.18
C THR A 372 -10.37 -76.59 -61.20
N GLN A 373 -9.16 -76.09 -60.95
CA GLN A 373 -8.93 -74.86 -60.19
C GLN A 373 -9.51 -73.64 -60.91
N LEU A 374 -9.31 -73.52 -62.23
CA LEU A 374 -9.94 -72.45 -63.04
C LEU A 374 -11.46 -72.52 -62.98
N LYS A 375 -12.07 -73.71 -63.01
CA LYS A 375 -13.51 -73.87 -62.77
C LYS A 375 -13.92 -73.45 -61.37
N GLN A 376 -13.18 -73.83 -60.33
CA GLN A 376 -13.48 -73.43 -58.95
C GLN A 376 -13.35 -71.90 -58.77
N TYR A 377 -12.38 -71.26 -59.42
CA TYR A 377 -12.25 -69.80 -59.43
C TYR A 377 -13.35 -69.12 -60.25
N ASP A 378 -13.77 -69.69 -61.38
CA ASP A 378 -14.89 -69.19 -62.19
C ASP A 378 -16.23 -69.36 -61.46
N GLU A 379 -16.49 -70.51 -60.83
CA GLU A 379 -17.65 -70.76 -59.95
C GLU A 379 -17.66 -69.80 -58.74
N ALA A 380 -16.50 -69.56 -58.10
CA ALA A 380 -16.38 -68.60 -57.00
C ALA A 380 -16.56 -67.15 -57.48
N PHE A 381 -16.04 -66.80 -58.67
CA PHE A 381 -16.20 -65.48 -59.28
C PHE A 381 -17.66 -65.24 -59.68
N GLN A 382 -18.31 -66.20 -60.32
CA GLN A 382 -19.74 -66.17 -60.63
C GLN A 382 -20.59 -66.04 -59.37
N LYS A 383 -20.26 -66.78 -58.29
CA LYS A 383 -20.92 -66.63 -56.99
C LYS A 383 -20.77 -65.22 -56.42
N VAL A 384 -19.57 -64.67 -56.37
CA VAL A 384 -19.32 -63.29 -55.89
C VAL A 384 -19.97 -62.24 -56.80
N SER A 385 -19.99 -62.46 -58.13
CA SER A 385 -20.69 -61.59 -59.07
C SER A 385 -22.20 -61.63 -58.80
N SER A 386 -22.78 -62.81 -58.60
CA SER A 386 -24.20 -62.98 -58.26
C SER A 386 -24.58 -62.39 -56.90
N GLU A 387 -23.69 -62.43 -55.90
CA GLU A 387 -23.89 -61.78 -54.61
C GLU A 387 -23.81 -60.26 -54.72
N ARG A 388 -22.85 -59.75 -55.51
CA ARG A 388 -22.74 -58.33 -55.86
C ARG A 388 -23.96 -57.85 -56.64
N GLU A 389 -24.46 -58.65 -57.59
CA GLU A 389 -25.65 -58.35 -58.39
C GLU A 389 -26.92 -58.38 -57.53
N GLN A 390 -27.11 -59.36 -56.64
CA GLN A 390 -28.21 -59.37 -55.67
C GLN A 390 -28.16 -58.16 -54.72
N ILE A 391 -26.97 -57.74 -54.28
CA ILE A 391 -26.80 -56.53 -53.46
C ILE A 391 -27.09 -55.27 -54.28
N ALA A 392 -26.66 -55.21 -55.55
CA ALA A 392 -26.99 -54.11 -56.45
C ALA A 392 -28.48 -54.03 -56.76
N GLU A 393 -29.16 -55.16 -56.97
CA GLU A 393 -30.62 -55.25 -57.11
C GLU A 393 -31.34 -54.79 -55.84
N GLN A 394 -30.86 -55.15 -54.65
CA GLN A 394 -31.44 -54.68 -53.38
C GLN A 394 -31.29 -53.17 -53.20
N TYR A 395 -30.12 -52.61 -53.53
CA TYR A 395 -29.92 -51.16 -53.53
C TYR A 395 -30.77 -50.46 -54.59
N GLN A 396 -30.87 -51.02 -55.80
CA GLN A 396 -31.70 -50.50 -56.87
C GLN A 396 -33.18 -50.51 -56.46
N GLN A 397 -33.71 -51.62 -55.95
CA GLN A 397 -35.09 -51.72 -55.45
C GLN A 397 -35.39 -50.74 -54.30
N TYR A 398 -34.40 -50.43 -53.44
CA TYR A 398 -34.54 -49.42 -52.39
C TYR A 398 -34.55 -47.99 -52.96
N VAL A 399 -33.68 -47.70 -53.94
CA VAL A 399 -33.67 -46.43 -54.68
C VAL A 399 -34.96 -46.26 -55.47
N ASP A 400 -35.47 -47.31 -56.12
CA ASP A 400 -36.73 -47.32 -56.86
C ASP A 400 -37.92 -47.06 -55.94
N GLN A 401 -37.95 -47.64 -54.73
CA GLN A 401 -38.98 -47.37 -53.73
C GLN A 401 -38.95 -45.91 -53.25
N LEU A 402 -37.78 -45.36 -52.96
CA LEU A 402 -37.63 -43.94 -52.60
C LEU A 402 -38.01 -43.02 -53.77
N THR A 403 -37.62 -43.39 -54.99
CA THR A 403 -37.96 -42.66 -56.22
C THR A 403 -39.46 -42.71 -56.49
N GLN A 404 -40.12 -43.85 -56.27
CA GLN A 404 -41.58 -43.99 -56.39
C GLN A 404 -42.33 -43.18 -55.32
N GLN A 405 -41.83 -43.13 -54.08
CA GLN A 405 -42.41 -42.25 -53.04
C GLN A 405 -42.22 -40.78 -53.39
N SER A 406 -41.04 -40.38 -53.86
CA SER A 406 -40.77 -39.01 -54.33
C SER A 406 -41.65 -38.64 -55.52
N ALA A 407 -41.76 -39.52 -56.52
CA ALA A 407 -42.60 -39.32 -57.70
C ALA A 407 -44.10 -39.30 -57.34
N GLY A 408 -44.54 -40.10 -56.37
CA GLY A 408 -45.92 -40.06 -55.87
C GLY A 408 -46.27 -38.75 -55.18
N LEU A 409 -45.35 -38.20 -54.36
CA LEU A 409 -45.51 -36.87 -53.76
C LEU A 409 -45.44 -35.77 -54.82
N GLN A 410 -44.53 -35.86 -55.80
CA GLN A 410 -44.44 -34.93 -56.93
C GLN A 410 -45.70 -34.98 -57.82
N ALA A 411 -46.31 -36.15 -58.02
CA ALA A 411 -47.55 -36.29 -58.76
C ALA A 411 -48.76 -35.71 -58.01
N GLN A 412 -48.81 -35.83 -56.68
CA GLN A 412 -49.82 -35.16 -55.86
C GLN A 412 -49.65 -33.63 -55.86
N ILE A 413 -48.41 -33.13 -55.78
CA ILE A 413 -48.10 -31.71 -55.96
C ILE A 413 -48.46 -31.26 -57.39
N GLY A 414 -48.19 -32.10 -58.39
CA GLY A 414 -48.53 -31.90 -59.80
C GLY A 414 -50.03 -31.75 -60.01
N SER A 415 -50.84 -32.71 -59.55
CA SER A 415 -52.29 -32.65 -59.69
C SER A 415 -52.89 -31.47 -58.92
N LEU A 416 -52.40 -31.15 -57.73
CA LEU A 416 -52.83 -29.94 -57.00
C LEU A 416 -52.41 -28.64 -57.71
N VAL A 417 -51.30 -28.63 -58.44
CA VAL A 417 -50.87 -27.50 -59.28
C VAL A 417 -51.66 -27.43 -60.58
N GLU A 418 -52.04 -28.56 -61.19
CA GLU A 418 -52.90 -28.64 -62.38
C GLU A 418 -54.34 -28.25 -62.04
N GLU A 419 -54.91 -28.75 -60.93
CA GLU A 419 -56.19 -28.29 -60.39
C GLU A 419 -56.16 -26.79 -60.09
N ARG A 420 -55.11 -26.29 -59.44
CA ARG A 420 -54.90 -24.85 -59.24
C ARG A 420 -54.75 -24.09 -60.56
N ASN A 421 -54.13 -24.66 -61.58
CA ASN A 421 -53.92 -24.02 -62.89
C ASN A 421 -55.19 -24.00 -63.76
N GLU A 422 -55.99 -25.07 -63.72
CA GLU A 422 -57.33 -25.07 -64.30
C GLU A 422 -58.23 -24.10 -63.57
N LEU A 423 -58.15 -24.04 -62.24
CA LEU A 423 -58.81 -23.01 -61.46
C LEU A 423 -58.30 -21.62 -61.88
N LEU A 424 -56.99 -21.40 -62.08
CA LEU A 424 -56.40 -20.13 -62.58
C LEU A 424 -56.93 -19.73 -63.98
N SER A 425 -57.01 -20.66 -64.93
CA SER A 425 -57.52 -20.35 -66.28
C SER A 425 -59.02 -20.04 -66.23
N LYS A 426 -59.82 -20.92 -65.61
CA LYS A 426 -61.25 -20.72 -65.42
C LYS A 426 -61.49 -19.42 -64.68
N GLN A 427 -60.76 -19.16 -63.60
CA GLN A 427 -60.70 -17.89 -62.91
C GLN A 427 -60.49 -16.73 -63.90
N GLU A 428 -59.36 -16.68 -64.61
CA GLU A 428 -58.99 -15.52 -65.44
C GLU A 428 -59.99 -15.29 -66.57
N GLU A 429 -60.44 -16.36 -67.25
CA GLU A 429 -61.54 -16.35 -68.21
C GLU A 429 -62.82 -15.77 -67.59
N PHE A 430 -63.20 -16.28 -66.41
CA PHE A 430 -64.38 -15.83 -65.71
C PHE A 430 -64.26 -14.37 -65.23
N SER A 431 -63.08 -13.81 -64.95
CA SER A 431 -62.94 -12.35 -64.79
C SER A 431 -62.94 -11.55 -66.05
N SER A 432 -62.41 -12.08 -67.14
CA SER A 432 -62.58 -11.46 -68.45
C SER A 432 -64.08 -11.28 -68.69
N VAL A 433 -64.90 -12.26 -68.30
CA VAL A 433 -66.36 -12.15 -68.41
C VAL A 433 -67.03 -11.40 -67.25
N ILE A 434 -66.52 -11.37 -66.00
CA ILE A 434 -67.03 -10.45 -64.96
C ILE A 434 -66.79 -8.99 -65.39
N ALA A 435 -65.63 -8.68 -65.98
CA ALA A 435 -65.30 -7.36 -66.50
C ALA A 435 -66.12 -7.01 -67.75
N GLN A 436 -66.44 -7.98 -68.60
CA GLN A 436 -67.41 -7.82 -69.70
C GLN A 436 -68.85 -7.70 -69.17
N LEU A 437 -69.23 -8.38 -68.09
CA LEU A 437 -70.54 -8.31 -67.45
C LEU A 437 -70.74 -7.02 -66.65
N GLN A 438 -69.69 -6.46 -66.05
CA GLN A 438 -69.71 -5.12 -65.47
C GLN A 438 -69.80 -4.06 -66.58
N ASN A 439 -68.98 -4.14 -67.63
CA ASN A 439 -69.13 -3.25 -68.81
C ASN A 439 -70.53 -3.35 -69.42
N THR A 440 -71.06 -4.56 -69.63
CA THR A 440 -72.39 -4.73 -70.22
C THR A 440 -73.51 -4.40 -69.24
N GLN A 441 -73.36 -4.54 -67.93
CA GLN A 441 -74.36 -4.07 -66.96
C GLN A 441 -74.39 -2.53 -66.92
N ASP A 442 -73.22 -1.87 -66.89
CA ASP A 442 -73.11 -0.41 -66.95
C ASP A 442 -73.62 0.16 -68.30
N THR A 443 -73.47 -0.56 -69.42
CA THR A 443 -74.02 -0.12 -70.72
C THR A 443 -75.46 -0.56 -71.00
N THR A 444 -75.96 -1.68 -70.45
CA THR A 444 -77.34 -2.13 -70.68
C THR A 444 -78.37 -1.38 -69.83
N VAL A 445 -77.98 -0.82 -68.69
CA VAL A 445 -78.76 0.23 -67.99
C VAL A 445 -79.01 1.43 -68.92
N THR A 446 -78.13 1.71 -69.88
CA THR A 446 -78.26 2.85 -70.80
C THR A 446 -78.87 2.56 -72.18
N HIS A 447 -78.94 1.30 -72.66
CA HIS A 447 -79.26 1.07 -74.08
C HIS A 447 -80.19 -0.09 -74.47
N ASN A 448 -80.77 -0.84 -73.53
CA ASN A 448 -81.52 -2.07 -73.84
C ASN A 448 -83.00 -1.84 -74.27
N MET A 449 -83.27 -0.89 -75.19
CA MET A 449 -84.52 -0.85 -75.95
C MET A 449 -84.45 -1.85 -77.11
N LYS A 450 -84.85 -3.09 -76.84
CA LYS A 450 -84.86 -4.22 -77.78
C LYS A 450 -85.68 -3.92 -79.04
N ALA A 451 -85.09 -4.15 -80.22
CA ALA A 451 -85.80 -4.31 -81.48
C ALA A 451 -85.01 -5.25 -82.42
N ALA A 452 -85.32 -6.54 -82.37
CA ALA A 452 -84.79 -7.54 -83.30
C ALA A 452 -85.82 -7.85 -84.40
N GLY A 453 -85.35 -8.19 -85.61
CA GLY A 453 -86.17 -8.64 -86.73
C GLY A 453 -85.58 -8.26 -88.09
N ALA A 454 -85.90 -8.94 -89.20
CA ALA A 454 -86.69 -10.17 -89.37
C ALA A 454 -86.42 -10.79 -90.77
N SER A 455 -87.28 -11.73 -91.22
CA SER A 455 -87.17 -12.54 -92.45
C SER A 455 -86.26 -13.78 -92.28
N GLU A 456 -86.76 -14.98 -92.01
CA GLU A 456 -88.07 -15.63 -92.27
C GLU A 456 -88.24 -16.32 -93.62
N ALA A 457 -87.12 -16.54 -94.32
CA ALA A 457 -86.91 -17.74 -95.13
C ALA A 457 -85.65 -18.49 -94.64
N SER A 458 -84.61 -17.74 -94.28
CA SER A 458 -83.44 -18.23 -93.53
C SER A 458 -83.79 -18.75 -92.13
N LEU A 459 -84.97 -18.44 -91.56
CA LEU A 459 -85.32 -18.81 -90.18
C LEU A 459 -85.65 -20.30 -89.95
N GLN A 460 -85.58 -21.21 -90.94
CA GLN A 460 -85.62 -22.64 -90.59
C GLN A 460 -84.25 -23.09 -90.07
N GLU A 461 -83.20 -22.84 -90.86
CA GLU A 461 -81.80 -23.04 -90.45
C GLU A 461 -81.44 -22.08 -89.32
N ALA A 462 -81.70 -20.78 -89.47
CA ALA A 462 -81.40 -19.79 -88.44
C ALA A 462 -82.31 -19.85 -87.20
N ALA A 463 -83.40 -20.63 -87.16
CA ALA A 463 -84.05 -20.98 -85.88
C ALA A 463 -83.41 -22.20 -85.23
N GLN A 464 -82.92 -23.18 -86.00
CA GLN A 464 -82.10 -24.25 -85.45
C GLN A 464 -80.79 -23.69 -84.89
N GLU A 465 -80.07 -22.86 -85.66
CA GLU A 465 -78.90 -22.12 -85.16
C GLU A 465 -79.26 -21.22 -83.97
N ARG A 466 -80.36 -20.45 -84.02
CA ARG A 466 -80.74 -19.58 -82.88
C ARG A 466 -81.11 -20.39 -81.63
N ASP A 467 -81.77 -21.53 -81.76
CA ASP A 467 -82.19 -22.33 -80.61
C ASP A 467 -81.00 -23.14 -80.05
N GLU A 468 -80.09 -23.61 -80.90
CA GLU A 468 -78.78 -24.12 -80.48
C GLU A 468 -77.93 -23.03 -79.82
N LEU A 469 -77.86 -21.81 -80.38
CA LEU A 469 -77.19 -20.65 -79.79
C LEU A 469 -77.85 -20.19 -78.49
N THR A 470 -79.17 -20.33 -78.34
CA THR A 470 -79.88 -20.01 -77.09
C THR A 470 -79.61 -21.08 -76.04
N GLY A 471 -79.56 -22.35 -76.42
CA GLY A 471 -79.05 -23.43 -75.56
C GLY A 471 -77.61 -23.17 -75.13
N ARG A 472 -76.75 -22.75 -76.06
CA ARG A 472 -75.35 -22.38 -75.84
C ARG A 472 -75.22 -21.18 -74.90
N LEU A 473 -76.03 -20.14 -75.07
CA LEU A 473 -76.04 -18.96 -74.20
C LEU A 473 -76.48 -19.31 -72.78
N ASN A 474 -77.56 -20.10 -72.62
CA ASN A 474 -78.01 -20.53 -71.30
C ASN A 474 -76.98 -21.44 -70.60
N GLN A 475 -76.24 -22.26 -71.35
CA GLN A 475 -75.11 -23.05 -70.85
C GLN A 475 -73.96 -22.14 -70.40
N LEU A 476 -73.54 -21.21 -71.26
CA LEU A 476 -72.48 -20.23 -70.93
C LEU A 476 -72.86 -19.34 -69.74
N GLU A 477 -74.12 -18.90 -69.60
CA GLU A 477 -74.61 -18.13 -68.45
C GLU A 477 -74.62 -18.94 -67.15
N ALA A 478 -74.99 -20.23 -67.21
CA ALA A 478 -74.94 -21.13 -66.05
C ALA A 478 -73.50 -21.44 -65.64
N GLU A 479 -72.64 -21.77 -66.62
CA GLU A 479 -71.19 -21.93 -66.44
C GLU A 479 -70.63 -20.67 -65.76
N LEU A 480 -70.90 -19.47 -66.30
CA LEU A 480 -70.50 -18.17 -65.73
C LEU A 480 -70.93 -17.94 -64.27
N GLY A 481 -72.11 -18.43 -63.90
CA GLY A 481 -72.62 -18.36 -62.52
C GLY A 481 -71.77 -19.17 -61.54
N GLU A 482 -71.29 -20.35 -61.96
CA GLU A 482 -70.39 -21.21 -61.18
C GLU A 482 -68.93 -20.73 -61.26
N LEU A 483 -68.55 -20.12 -62.39
CA LEU A 483 -67.20 -19.61 -62.70
C LEU A 483 -66.83 -18.38 -61.85
N ARG A 484 -67.78 -17.45 -61.69
CA ARG A 484 -67.58 -16.19 -60.97
C ARG A 484 -67.03 -16.34 -59.54
N PRO A 485 -67.61 -17.16 -58.65
CA PRO A 485 -67.05 -17.36 -57.32
C PRO A 485 -65.68 -18.03 -57.33
N LEU A 486 -65.28 -18.74 -58.41
CA LEU A 486 -63.93 -19.27 -58.55
C LEU A 486 -62.91 -18.17 -58.83
N TYR A 487 -63.21 -17.15 -59.67
CA TYR A 487 -62.31 -15.98 -59.79
C TYR A 487 -62.24 -15.17 -58.49
N GLU A 488 -63.38 -14.95 -57.85
CA GLU A 488 -63.40 -14.18 -56.61
C GLU A 488 -62.66 -14.94 -55.47
N ALA A 489 -62.66 -16.28 -55.47
CA ALA A 489 -61.89 -17.11 -54.55
C ALA A 489 -60.38 -17.02 -54.78
N GLN A 490 -59.88 -17.29 -55.98
CA GLN A 490 -58.43 -17.43 -56.20
C GLN A 490 -57.76 -16.12 -56.69
N VAL A 491 -58.52 -15.01 -56.83
CA VAL A 491 -57.99 -13.65 -56.57
C VAL A 491 -57.67 -13.48 -55.09
N ALA A 492 -58.54 -13.93 -54.19
CA ALA A 492 -58.22 -13.90 -52.77
C ALA A 492 -57.03 -14.83 -52.45
N ASP A 493 -56.86 -15.96 -53.16
CA ASP A 493 -55.66 -16.80 -53.02
C ASP A 493 -54.41 -16.16 -53.63
N ASN A 494 -54.46 -15.55 -54.83
CA ASN A 494 -53.32 -14.81 -55.37
C ASN A 494 -52.95 -13.59 -54.50
N ALA A 495 -53.93 -12.93 -53.87
CA ALA A 495 -53.70 -11.88 -52.88
C ALA A 495 -53.14 -12.43 -51.56
N GLN A 496 -53.54 -13.63 -51.12
CA GLN A 496 -52.96 -14.34 -49.97
C GLN A 496 -51.53 -14.80 -50.25
N LEU A 497 -51.24 -15.31 -51.46
CA LEU A 497 -49.90 -15.68 -51.90
C LEU A 497 -49.00 -14.45 -52.01
N SER A 498 -49.51 -13.34 -52.55
CA SER A 498 -48.75 -12.07 -52.60
C SER A 498 -48.45 -11.53 -51.20
N ARG A 499 -49.40 -11.63 -50.26
CA ARG A 499 -49.16 -11.33 -48.84
C ARG A 499 -48.14 -12.28 -48.22
N LEU A 500 -48.27 -13.59 -48.46
CA LEU A 500 -47.37 -14.60 -47.91
C LEU A 500 -45.95 -14.46 -48.48
N VAL A 501 -45.79 -14.03 -49.74
CA VAL A 501 -44.49 -13.66 -50.30
C VAL A 501 -43.93 -12.44 -49.55
N GLY A 502 -44.71 -11.36 -49.40
CA GLY A 502 -44.30 -10.19 -48.61
C GLY A 502 -43.97 -10.50 -47.14
N ASP A 503 -44.74 -11.39 -46.49
CA ASP A 503 -44.47 -11.88 -45.13
C ASP A 503 -43.16 -12.70 -45.06
N ARG A 504 -42.79 -13.40 -46.15
CA ARG A 504 -41.53 -14.14 -46.25
C ARG A 504 -40.36 -13.23 -46.60
N GLU A 505 -40.55 -12.23 -47.45
CA GLU A 505 -39.56 -11.19 -47.75
C GLU A 505 -39.25 -10.39 -46.48
N ALA A 506 -40.26 -9.92 -45.75
CA ALA A 506 -40.10 -9.25 -44.46
C ALA A 506 -39.43 -10.16 -43.40
N HIS A 507 -39.70 -11.47 -43.41
CA HIS A 507 -39.00 -12.41 -42.52
C HIS A 507 -37.55 -12.69 -42.96
N ILE A 508 -37.25 -12.64 -44.25
CA ILE A 508 -35.86 -12.70 -44.76
C ILE A 508 -35.12 -11.42 -44.36
N GLU A 509 -35.69 -10.23 -44.55
CA GLU A 509 -35.13 -8.96 -44.05
C GLU A 509 -34.92 -8.99 -42.53
N GLU A 510 -35.85 -9.59 -41.77
CA GLU A 510 -35.69 -9.78 -40.33
C GLU A 510 -34.53 -10.71 -39.99
N LEU A 511 -34.40 -11.84 -40.69
CA LEU A 511 -33.31 -12.80 -40.50
C LEU A 511 -31.95 -12.23 -40.94
N GLU A 512 -31.89 -11.42 -41.99
CA GLU A 512 -30.69 -10.70 -42.43
C GLU A 512 -30.30 -9.62 -41.41
N MET A 513 -31.26 -8.85 -40.89
CA MET A 513 -31.04 -7.91 -39.80
C MET A 513 -30.60 -8.63 -38.50
N GLN A 514 -31.14 -9.81 -38.20
CA GLN A 514 -30.69 -10.65 -37.08
C GLN A 514 -29.26 -11.16 -37.33
N ALA A 515 -28.91 -11.60 -38.55
CA ALA A 515 -27.57 -12.03 -38.92
C ALA A 515 -26.54 -10.89 -38.85
N LEU A 516 -26.89 -9.69 -39.32
CA LEU A 516 -26.05 -8.49 -39.17
C LEU A 516 -25.82 -8.16 -37.70
N ARG A 517 -26.87 -8.12 -36.86
CA ARG A 517 -26.74 -7.91 -35.41
C ARG A 517 -25.93 -9.02 -34.72
N LEU A 518 -26.02 -10.27 -35.19
CA LEU A 518 -25.18 -11.37 -34.70
C LEU A 518 -23.72 -11.19 -35.13
N SER A 519 -23.44 -10.67 -36.32
CA SER A 519 -22.07 -10.35 -36.75
C SER A 519 -21.48 -9.17 -35.99
N GLU A 520 -22.27 -8.11 -35.73
CA GLU A 520 -21.86 -6.97 -34.89
C GLU A 520 -21.58 -7.42 -33.45
N THR A 521 -22.46 -8.24 -32.87
CA THR A 521 -22.25 -8.78 -31.51
C THR A 521 -21.17 -9.86 -31.46
N GLN A 522 -20.85 -10.56 -32.55
CA GLN A 522 -19.62 -11.37 -32.66
C GLN A 522 -18.38 -10.49 -32.63
N VAL A 523 -18.31 -9.44 -33.46
CA VAL A 523 -17.17 -8.51 -33.50
C VAL A 523 -16.96 -7.79 -32.16
N ASP A 524 -18.03 -7.40 -31.47
CA ASP A 524 -17.93 -6.85 -30.11
C ASP A 524 -17.64 -7.91 -29.04
N SER A 525 -18.06 -9.16 -29.24
CA SER A 525 -17.63 -10.29 -28.40
C SER A 525 -16.15 -10.65 -28.62
N GLU A 526 -15.61 -10.50 -29.83
CA GLU A 526 -14.19 -10.70 -30.13
C GLU A 526 -13.34 -9.60 -29.48
N LYS A 527 -13.72 -8.32 -29.60
CA LYS A 527 -13.10 -7.22 -28.84
C LYS A 527 -13.19 -7.44 -27.33
N LEU A 528 -14.33 -7.92 -26.82
CA LEU A 528 -14.49 -8.23 -25.41
C LEU A 528 -13.61 -9.41 -24.98
N LEU A 529 -13.45 -10.43 -25.81
CA LEU A 529 -12.53 -11.56 -25.56
C LEU A 529 -11.07 -11.11 -25.64
N GLU A 530 -10.70 -10.23 -26.56
CA GLU A 530 -9.37 -9.62 -26.64
C GLU A 530 -9.07 -8.77 -25.40
N HIS A 531 -10.01 -7.89 -24.99
CA HIS A 531 -9.90 -7.16 -23.74
C HIS A 531 -9.84 -8.08 -22.51
N MET A 532 -10.67 -9.12 -22.44
CA MET A 532 -10.61 -10.11 -21.35
C MET A 532 -9.31 -10.93 -21.38
N GLN A 533 -8.71 -11.16 -22.53
CA GLN A 533 -7.42 -11.84 -22.66
C GLN A 533 -6.25 -10.92 -22.27
N SER A 534 -6.30 -9.65 -22.69
CA SER A 534 -5.42 -8.58 -22.21
C SER A 534 -5.50 -8.47 -20.68
N ASP A 535 -6.70 -8.27 -20.12
CA ASP A 535 -6.94 -8.19 -18.68
C ASP A 535 -6.51 -9.47 -17.95
N LYS A 536 -6.73 -10.65 -18.54
CA LYS A 536 -6.21 -11.92 -17.99
C LYS A 536 -4.69 -11.93 -17.94
N THR A 537 -3.98 -11.42 -18.94
CA THR A 537 -2.50 -11.32 -18.89
C THR A 537 -2.03 -10.25 -17.90
N ALA A 538 -2.68 -9.09 -17.86
CA ALA A 538 -2.37 -8.01 -16.92
C ALA A 538 -2.62 -8.44 -15.47
N LEU A 539 -3.76 -9.10 -15.20
CA LEU A 539 -4.08 -9.68 -13.90
C LEU A 539 -3.14 -10.84 -13.55
N SER A 540 -2.72 -11.64 -14.53
CA SER A 540 -1.73 -12.71 -14.29
C SER A 540 -0.35 -12.14 -13.93
N ARG A 541 0.10 -11.06 -14.60
CA ARG A 541 1.32 -10.31 -14.22
C ARG A 541 1.17 -9.68 -12.83
N ALA A 542 0.05 -9.03 -12.55
CA ALA A 542 -0.23 -8.45 -11.24
C ALA A 542 -0.32 -9.51 -10.13
N ILE A 543 -0.83 -10.72 -10.41
CA ILE A 543 -0.86 -11.86 -9.48
C ILE A 543 0.53 -12.46 -9.30
N ALA A 544 1.37 -12.50 -10.33
CA ALA A 544 2.78 -12.89 -10.22
C ALA A 544 3.54 -11.89 -9.31
N GLN A 545 3.46 -10.59 -9.60
CA GLN A 545 4.01 -9.53 -8.75
C GLN A 545 3.45 -9.57 -7.32
N ASN A 546 2.15 -9.84 -7.12
CA ASN A 546 1.58 -10.00 -5.78
C ASN A 546 1.95 -11.32 -5.08
N ARG A 547 2.52 -12.31 -5.79
CA ARG A 547 3.16 -13.49 -5.19
C ARG A 547 4.60 -13.17 -4.84
N GLU A 548 5.35 -12.58 -5.76
CA GLU A 548 6.72 -12.12 -5.58
C GLU A 548 6.86 -11.15 -4.40
N LEU A 549 6.05 -10.09 -4.34
CA LEU A 549 5.98 -9.17 -3.19
C LEU A 549 5.60 -9.88 -1.88
N LYS A 550 4.86 -10.99 -1.92
CA LYS A 550 4.58 -11.81 -0.72
C LYS A 550 5.74 -12.72 -0.35
N THR A 551 6.49 -13.23 -1.33
CA THR A 551 7.75 -13.96 -1.11
C THR A 551 8.78 -13.02 -0.50
N GLN A 552 9.05 -11.86 -1.12
CA GLN A 552 9.94 -10.82 -0.60
C GLN A 552 9.51 -10.34 0.80
N LEU A 553 8.20 -10.13 1.06
CA LEU A 553 7.73 -9.74 2.39
C LEU A 553 7.86 -10.88 3.42
N ALA A 554 7.69 -12.14 3.01
CA ALA A 554 7.95 -13.29 3.87
C ALA A 554 9.45 -13.50 4.12
N GLU A 555 10.31 -13.22 3.15
CA GLU A 555 11.78 -13.23 3.27
C GLU A 555 12.27 -12.10 4.17
N LEU A 556 11.74 -10.89 4.03
CA LEU A 556 11.98 -9.78 4.95
C LEU A 556 11.44 -10.08 6.36
N GLN A 557 10.29 -10.75 6.49
CA GLN A 557 9.77 -11.18 7.79
C GLN A 557 10.66 -12.27 8.42
N ASN A 558 11.10 -13.25 7.65
CA ASN A 558 12.02 -14.30 8.11
C ASN A 558 13.39 -13.72 8.45
N GLY A 559 13.90 -12.78 7.65
CA GLY A 559 15.12 -12.03 7.90
C GLY A 559 15.01 -11.17 9.16
N PHE A 560 13.90 -10.48 9.37
CA PHE A 560 13.64 -9.74 10.61
C PHE A 560 13.55 -10.66 11.83
N VAL A 561 12.86 -11.79 11.74
CA VAL A 561 12.79 -12.79 12.83
C VAL A 561 14.18 -13.37 13.11
N LYS A 562 14.97 -13.70 12.06
CA LYS A 562 16.34 -14.19 12.19
C LYS A 562 17.24 -13.14 12.84
N MET A 563 17.30 -11.92 12.31
CA MET A 563 18.07 -10.81 12.88
C MET A 563 17.62 -10.46 14.31
N SER A 564 16.32 -10.56 14.62
CA SER A 564 15.80 -10.33 15.98
C SER A 564 16.24 -11.43 16.94
N ASN A 565 16.22 -12.70 16.51
CA ASN A 565 16.73 -13.82 17.30
C ASN A 565 18.25 -13.75 17.48
N GLU A 566 19.01 -13.44 16.42
CA GLU A 566 20.47 -13.27 16.46
C GLU A 566 20.86 -12.07 17.34
N ASN A 567 20.15 -10.95 17.26
CA ASN A 567 20.37 -9.79 18.14
C ASN A 567 19.96 -10.09 19.59
N MET A 568 18.90 -10.86 19.82
CA MET A 568 18.53 -11.36 21.16
C MET A 568 19.61 -12.30 21.73
N GLU A 569 20.18 -13.17 20.91
CA GLU A 569 21.27 -14.06 21.34
C GLU A 569 22.55 -13.25 21.60
N LEU A 570 22.96 -12.37 20.69
CA LEU A 570 24.10 -11.47 20.89
C LEU A 570 23.93 -10.57 22.11
N MET A 571 22.73 -10.05 22.37
CA MET A 571 22.43 -9.30 23.60
C MET A 571 22.52 -10.18 24.85
N THR A 572 22.09 -11.45 24.75
CA THR A 572 22.21 -12.43 25.85
C THR A 572 23.67 -12.84 26.09
N GLN A 573 24.48 -12.98 25.04
CA GLN A 573 25.92 -13.22 25.12
C GLN A 573 26.62 -11.98 25.71
N LEU A 574 26.32 -10.78 25.23
CA LEU A 574 26.82 -9.52 25.77
C LEU A 574 26.47 -9.33 27.25
N GLN A 575 25.25 -9.69 27.67
CA GLN A 575 24.88 -9.68 29.09
C GLN A 575 25.70 -10.68 29.91
N LYS A 576 25.94 -11.90 29.41
CA LYS A 576 26.82 -12.88 30.07
C LYS A 576 28.25 -12.35 30.21
N GLU A 577 28.83 -11.81 29.14
CA GLU A 577 30.17 -11.21 29.17
C GLU A 577 30.25 -9.99 30.11
N GLN A 578 29.21 -9.15 30.17
CA GLN A 578 29.13 -8.07 31.15
C GLN A 578 29.00 -8.58 32.59
N HIS A 579 28.33 -9.71 32.83
CA HIS A 579 28.26 -10.33 34.15
C HIS A 579 29.61 -10.97 34.55
N ILE A 580 30.26 -11.68 33.63
CA ILE A 580 31.62 -12.24 33.83
C ILE A 580 32.63 -11.11 34.07
N SER A 581 32.58 -10.03 33.29
CA SER A 581 33.43 -8.85 33.46
C SER A 581 33.24 -8.20 34.84
N LYS A 582 32.00 -8.07 35.33
CA LYS A 582 31.70 -7.57 36.69
C LYS A 582 32.19 -8.52 37.78
N GLU A 583 32.08 -9.83 37.57
CA GLU A 583 32.58 -10.83 38.51
C GLU A 583 34.11 -10.81 38.57
N LEU A 584 34.79 -10.74 37.42
CA LEU A 584 36.25 -10.59 37.34
C LEU A 584 36.72 -9.28 37.98
N ALA A 585 36.04 -8.16 37.73
CA ALA A 585 36.33 -6.88 38.39
C ALA A 585 36.14 -6.97 39.92
N SER A 586 35.10 -7.66 40.40
CA SER A 586 34.91 -7.88 41.84
C SER A 586 35.98 -8.79 42.45
N ARG A 587 36.47 -9.81 41.71
CA ARG A 587 37.57 -10.68 42.16
C ARG A 587 38.91 -9.93 42.18
N LEU A 588 39.17 -9.07 41.20
CA LEU A 588 40.34 -8.18 41.19
C LEU A 588 40.29 -7.20 42.37
N ALA A 589 39.17 -6.54 42.62
CA ALA A 589 39.01 -5.65 43.77
C ALA A 589 39.19 -6.38 45.12
N GLN A 590 38.72 -7.63 45.22
CA GLN A 590 38.99 -8.47 46.39
C GLN A 590 40.49 -8.76 46.54
N GLN A 591 41.17 -9.17 45.47
CA GLN A 591 42.61 -9.43 45.47
C GLN A 591 43.45 -8.17 45.76
N GLU A 592 43.01 -6.99 45.32
CA GLU A 592 43.65 -5.71 45.65
C GLU A 592 43.52 -5.38 47.14
N GLU A 593 42.38 -5.65 47.76
CA GLU A 593 42.19 -5.46 49.21
C GLU A 593 42.94 -6.51 50.03
N GLU A 594 42.95 -7.79 49.63
CA GLU A 594 43.79 -8.85 50.22
C GLU A 594 45.29 -8.48 50.14
N LEU A 595 45.76 -7.99 48.99
CA LEU A 595 47.13 -7.49 48.82
C LEU A 595 47.42 -6.21 49.62
N LYS A 596 46.40 -5.46 50.03
CA LYS A 596 46.51 -4.26 50.86
C LYS A 596 46.51 -4.60 52.35
N GLU A 597 45.72 -5.59 52.77
CA GLU A 597 45.78 -6.22 54.09
C GLU A 597 47.16 -6.85 54.32
N ILE A 598 47.65 -7.68 53.39
CA ILE A 598 49.00 -8.29 53.46
C ILE A 598 50.10 -7.22 53.54
N ARG A 599 49.99 -6.10 52.80
CA ARG A 599 50.95 -4.97 52.91
C ARG A 599 50.86 -4.27 54.26
N SER A 600 49.66 -4.13 54.83
CA SER A 600 49.46 -3.57 56.17
C SER A 600 50.09 -4.48 57.24
N ASP A 601 49.88 -5.79 57.15
CA ASP A 601 50.48 -6.78 58.06
C ASP A 601 51.99 -6.84 57.94
N VAL A 602 52.54 -6.83 56.71
CA VAL A 602 54.00 -6.72 56.49
C VAL A 602 54.53 -5.42 57.09
N GLY A 603 53.89 -4.27 56.86
CA GLY A 603 54.30 -3.00 57.46
C GLY A 603 54.19 -2.98 59.00
N ALA A 604 53.19 -3.66 59.58
CA ALA A 604 53.06 -3.82 61.02
C ALA A 604 54.16 -4.73 61.59
N LYS A 605 54.53 -5.80 60.87
CA LYS A 605 55.63 -6.71 61.23
C LYS A 605 57.00 -6.07 61.02
N GLU A 606 57.18 -5.21 60.03
CA GLU A 606 58.37 -4.37 59.87
C GLU A 606 58.52 -3.38 61.04
N GLN A 607 57.43 -2.71 61.46
CA GLN A 607 57.44 -1.88 62.67
C GLN A 607 57.73 -2.70 63.95
N GLU A 608 57.19 -3.90 64.08
CA GLU A 608 57.45 -4.78 65.23
C GLU A 608 58.92 -5.26 65.23
N LEU A 609 59.46 -5.66 64.09
CA LEU A 609 60.89 -5.95 63.91
C LEU A 609 61.76 -4.72 64.16
N GLN A 610 61.32 -3.52 63.80
CA GLN A 610 62.07 -2.28 64.08
C GLN A 610 62.04 -1.94 65.58
N ARG A 611 60.92 -2.13 66.28
CA ARG A 611 60.83 -2.03 67.74
C ARG A 611 61.74 -3.06 68.43
N LEU A 612 61.76 -4.30 67.95
CA LEU A 612 62.63 -5.36 68.47
C LEU A 612 64.11 -5.07 68.18
N ARG A 613 64.47 -4.53 67.00
CA ARG A 613 65.82 -4.07 66.69
C ARG A 613 66.26 -2.91 67.58
N LEU A 614 65.40 -1.91 67.79
CA LEU A 614 65.68 -0.80 68.69
C LEU A 614 65.84 -1.28 70.14
N ARG A 615 65.01 -2.24 70.59
CA ARG A 615 65.13 -2.87 71.90
C ARG A 615 66.43 -3.66 72.04
N LEU A 616 66.78 -4.49 71.06
CA LEU A 616 68.06 -5.20 71.04
C LEU A 616 69.22 -4.22 71.03
N GLN A 617 69.13 -3.12 70.27
CA GLN A 617 70.15 -2.08 70.27
C GLN A 617 70.27 -1.36 71.62
N THR A 618 69.16 -1.14 72.36
CA THR A 618 69.24 -0.63 73.74
C THR A 618 69.82 -1.65 74.71
N GLU A 619 69.47 -2.94 74.60
CA GLU A 619 70.04 -4.02 75.41
C GLU A 619 71.53 -4.25 75.07
N GLU A 620 71.94 -4.02 73.82
CA GLU A 620 73.34 -4.00 73.36
C GLU A 620 74.09 -2.75 73.82
N THR A 621 73.46 -1.58 73.98
CA THR A 621 74.11 -0.41 74.59
C THR A 621 74.19 -0.50 76.11
N GLU A 622 73.16 -1.03 76.80
CA GLU A 622 73.18 -1.23 78.25
C GLU A 622 74.19 -2.32 78.63
N GLY A 623 74.14 -3.47 77.96
CA GLY A 623 75.16 -4.51 78.10
C GLY A 623 76.53 -4.10 77.56
N GLY A 624 76.56 -3.19 76.58
CA GLY A 624 77.77 -2.58 76.04
C GLY A 624 78.45 -1.64 77.02
N GLU A 625 77.69 -0.80 77.73
CA GLU A 625 78.20 0.06 78.81
C GLU A 625 78.67 -0.77 80.01
N GLU A 626 77.96 -1.85 80.38
CA GLU A 626 78.44 -2.78 81.41
C GLU A 626 79.74 -3.48 80.97
N LEU A 627 79.81 -3.93 79.71
CA LEU A 627 81.01 -4.55 79.15
C LEU A 627 82.16 -3.55 79.05
N GLU A 628 81.92 -2.30 78.64
CA GLU A 628 82.96 -1.27 78.47
C GLU A 628 83.47 -0.73 79.81
N GLN A 629 82.62 -0.59 80.84
CA GLN A 629 83.09 -0.36 82.21
C GLN A 629 84.03 -1.48 82.68
N ARG A 630 83.68 -2.74 82.38
CA ARG A 630 84.48 -3.93 82.70
C ARG A 630 85.75 -4.02 81.84
N LEU A 631 85.71 -3.57 80.58
CA LEU A 631 86.84 -3.53 79.65
C LEU A 631 87.79 -2.40 80.01
N GLN A 632 87.30 -1.26 80.50
CA GLN A 632 88.10 -0.18 81.10
C GLN A 632 88.79 -0.65 82.40
N GLN A 633 88.10 -1.46 83.22
CA GLN A 633 88.71 -2.13 84.37
C GLN A 633 89.83 -3.12 83.96
N PHE A 634 89.71 -3.78 82.80
CA PHE A 634 90.78 -4.60 82.21
C PHE A 634 91.89 -3.76 81.54
N GLN A 635 91.59 -2.61 80.92
CA GLN A 635 92.60 -1.72 80.33
C GLN A 635 93.57 -1.17 81.37
N GLN A 636 93.11 -0.91 82.59
CA GLN A 636 93.98 -0.56 83.72
C GLN A 636 94.95 -1.69 84.11
N GLN A 637 94.74 -2.93 83.65
CA GLN A 637 95.61 -4.10 83.85
C GLN A 637 96.46 -4.44 82.60
N THR A 638 96.06 -4.00 81.41
CA THR A 638 96.74 -4.26 80.12
C THR A 638 98.26 -3.97 80.06
N PRO A 639 98.84 -2.91 80.67
CA PRO A 639 100.29 -2.68 80.57
C PRO A 639 101.16 -3.80 81.17
N LEU A 640 100.58 -4.68 82.00
CA LEU A 640 101.26 -5.90 82.46
C LEU A 640 101.43 -6.94 81.32
N LEU A 641 100.43 -7.05 80.44
CA LEU A 641 100.28 -8.11 79.44
C LEU A 641 101.07 -7.85 78.15
N GLU A 642 101.17 -6.58 77.71
CA GLU A 642 101.96 -6.20 76.53
C GLU A 642 103.48 -6.36 76.70
N SER A 643 103.96 -6.65 77.92
CA SER A 643 105.35 -7.02 78.17
C SER A 643 105.69 -8.40 77.57
N LEU A 644 104.75 -9.35 77.62
CA LEU A 644 104.96 -10.76 77.28
C LEU A 644 104.80 -11.07 75.78
N GLN A 645 103.81 -10.46 75.12
CA GLN A 645 103.42 -10.82 73.75
C GLN A 645 104.53 -10.60 72.70
N ARG A 646 105.43 -9.64 72.95
CA ARG A 646 106.44 -9.16 72.00
C ARG A 646 107.55 -10.18 71.71
N GLU A 647 107.69 -11.21 72.55
CA GLU A 647 108.74 -12.23 72.41
C GLU A 647 108.39 -13.34 71.39
N LEU A 648 107.11 -13.49 71.01
CA LEU A 648 106.62 -14.67 70.27
C LEU A 648 106.69 -14.55 68.74
N SER A 649 106.44 -13.36 68.17
CA SER A 649 106.01 -13.21 66.77
C SER A 649 107.11 -13.35 65.70
N SER A 650 108.37 -13.48 66.08
CA SER A 650 109.51 -13.51 65.14
C SER A 650 109.66 -14.79 64.30
N ALA A 651 108.88 -15.84 64.58
CA ALA A 651 109.18 -17.22 64.17
C ALA A 651 108.46 -17.77 62.91
N GLN A 652 107.44 -17.09 62.35
CA GLN A 652 106.44 -17.77 61.49
C GLN A 652 106.56 -17.62 59.96
N ALA A 653 107.36 -16.68 59.43
CA ALA A 653 107.24 -16.24 58.02
C ALA A 653 107.63 -17.26 56.92
N SER A 654 108.34 -18.34 57.25
CA SER A 654 109.22 -19.04 56.29
C SER A 654 108.59 -20.16 55.42
N ARG A 655 107.27 -20.27 55.27
CA ARG A 655 106.62 -21.56 54.91
C ARG A 655 106.03 -21.73 53.49
N CYS A 656 105.76 -20.67 52.72
CA CYS A 656 104.75 -20.73 51.64
C CYS A 656 105.20 -21.11 50.19
N SER A 657 106.46 -21.48 49.94
CA SER A 657 107.04 -21.40 48.57
C SER A 657 106.88 -22.62 47.62
N TRP A 658 106.09 -23.66 47.95
CA TRP A 658 106.39 -25.03 47.48
C TRP A 658 105.51 -25.64 46.34
N PHE A 659 104.38 -25.04 45.96
CA PHE A 659 103.20 -25.82 45.52
C PHE A 659 102.89 -25.90 43.99
N SER A 660 103.86 -25.85 43.06
CA SER A 660 103.59 -25.38 41.67
C SER A 660 103.80 -26.34 40.46
N LEU A 661 104.18 -27.63 40.60
CA LEU A 661 104.88 -28.33 39.49
C LEU A 661 104.12 -29.40 38.66
N ASP A 662 103.13 -30.13 39.20
CA ASP A 662 102.81 -31.50 38.71
C ASP A 662 101.98 -31.66 37.40
N ALA A 663 101.44 -30.59 36.81
CA ALA A 663 100.21 -30.69 36.00
C ALA A 663 100.28 -31.26 34.54
N ILE A 664 101.44 -31.66 34.01
CA ILE A 664 101.66 -31.69 32.53
C ILE A 664 101.55 -33.07 31.84
N ASN A 665 101.73 -34.21 32.52
CA ASN A 665 102.16 -35.47 31.86
C ASN A 665 101.09 -36.43 31.29
N ALA A 666 99.78 -36.10 31.27
CA ALA A 666 98.73 -37.14 31.25
C ALA A 666 98.16 -37.62 29.89
N LEU A 667 98.42 -36.95 28.75
CA LEU A 667 97.52 -36.99 27.58
C LEU A 667 97.79 -38.04 26.46
N THR A 668 98.80 -38.91 26.56
CA THR A 668 99.39 -39.56 25.35
C THR A 668 98.78 -40.91 24.90
N ASN A 669 97.93 -41.58 25.70
CA ASN A 669 97.80 -43.06 25.62
C ASN A 669 96.66 -43.70 24.79
N GLN A 670 95.67 -42.99 24.24
CA GLN A 670 94.36 -43.60 23.91
C GLN A 670 94.14 -44.21 22.49
N ASN A 671 95.14 -44.28 21.60
CA ASN A 671 94.88 -44.28 20.14
C ASN A 671 95.00 -45.62 19.35
N SER A 672 95.01 -46.81 19.98
CA SER A 672 95.61 -48.02 19.35
C SER A 672 94.74 -49.27 19.03
N GLU A 673 93.51 -49.45 19.53
CA GLU A 673 92.96 -50.81 19.74
C GLU A 673 91.83 -51.32 18.80
N LEU A 674 91.33 -50.49 17.88
CA LEU A 674 90.01 -50.69 17.22
C LEU A 674 89.95 -51.62 15.98
N LYS A 675 90.89 -52.56 15.76
CA LYS A 675 91.14 -53.15 14.41
C LYS A 675 90.92 -54.67 14.24
N SER A 676 90.28 -55.34 15.20
CA SER A 676 90.75 -56.68 15.60
C SER A 676 89.93 -57.93 15.26
N GLN A 677 88.60 -57.89 15.00
CA GLN A 677 87.77 -59.10 14.78
C GLN A 677 86.56 -58.90 13.85
N LEU A 678 86.28 -59.89 12.98
CA LEU A 678 85.13 -59.95 12.04
C LEU A 678 85.01 -61.39 11.44
N LEU A 679 84.09 -62.28 11.87
CA LEU A 679 83.87 -63.62 11.22
C LEU A 679 82.65 -64.48 11.70
N ARG A 680 81.97 -65.17 10.74
CA ARG A 680 81.18 -66.47 10.76
C ARG A 680 79.63 -66.49 10.79
N ASP A 681 79.08 -67.43 9.97
CA ASP A 681 77.68 -67.88 9.80
C ASP A 681 77.60 -69.36 9.27
N VAL A 682 76.38 -69.95 9.16
CA VAL A 682 75.92 -71.13 8.32
C VAL A 682 75.93 -72.60 8.86
N SER A 683 74.82 -73.35 8.65
CA SER A 683 74.58 -74.84 8.75
C SER A 683 73.09 -75.21 8.39
N ASN A 684 72.58 -76.44 8.15
CA ASN A 684 73.04 -77.75 7.57
C ASN A 684 71.77 -78.68 7.29
N ASN A 685 71.84 -79.87 6.63
CA ASN A 685 70.67 -80.74 6.24
C ASN A 685 71.04 -82.23 5.88
N ASN A 686 70.11 -83.05 5.31
CA ASN A 686 70.27 -84.41 4.64
C ASN A 686 70.25 -85.70 5.57
N PHE A 687 70.29 -87.01 5.16
CA PHE A 687 70.53 -87.75 3.87
C PHE A 687 70.18 -89.31 3.94
N ARG A 688 70.30 -90.08 2.80
CA ARG A 688 70.63 -91.56 2.63
C ARG A 688 69.59 -92.72 2.91
N ASN A 689 69.74 -94.00 2.47
CA ASN A 689 70.24 -94.71 1.21
C ASN A 689 70.13 -96.29 1.25
N ASP A 690 70.43 -97.00 0.12
CA ASP A 690 70.96 -98.42 -0.06
C ASP A 690 70.03 -99.68 0.20
N ALA A 691 70.20 -100.94 -0.32
CA ALA A 691 70.91 -101.61 -1.45
C ALA A 691 70.47 -103.14 -1.69
N ASP A 692 71.05 -103.90 -2.65
CA ASP A 692 70.57 -105.20 -3.24
C ASP A 692 70.98 -106.57 -2.61
N SER A 693 70.07 -107.55 -2.66
CA SER A 693 70.37 -108.99 -2.86
C SER A 693 69.29 -109.74 -3.67
N SER A 694 68.36 -109.00 -4.30
CA SER A 694 67.48 -109.60 -5.30
C SER A 694 68.29 -109.91 -6.58
N ALA A 695 69.34 -109.12 -6.87
CA ALA A 695 70.51 -109.37 -7.75
C ALA A 695 70.25 -109.94 -9.17
N GLN A 696 69.76 -111.18 -9.28
CA GLN A 696 69.37 -111.82 -10.54
C GLN A 696 67.84 -111.86 -10.72
N VAL A 697 67.09 -111.90 -9.60
CA VAL A 697 65.75 -111.32 -9.56
C VAL A 697 65.85 -109.82 -9.75
N GLU A 698 66.92 -109.10 -9.35
CA GLU A 698 67.19 -107.76 -9.89
C GLU A 698 67.34 -107.91 -11.39
N GLN A 699 68.34 -108.62 -11.94
CA GLN A 699 68.59 -108.54 -13.39
C GLN A 699 67.35 -108.86 -14.27
N MET A 700 66.53 -109.86 -13.93
CA MET A 700 65.29 -110.11 -14.69
C MET A 700 64.13 -109.20 -14.28
N SER A 701 64.00 -108.78 -13.01
CA SER A 701 63.10 -107.67 -12.65
C SER A 701 63.65 -106.30 -13.02
N VAL A 702 64.86 -106.18 -13.57
CA VAL A 702 65.49 -104.98 -14.11
C VAL A 702 65.25 -104.98 -15.60
N SER A 703 65.29 -106.12 -16.31
CA SER A 703 64.67 -106.20 -17.63
C SER A 703 63.15 -105.96 -17.57
N ILE A 704 62.45 -106.46 -16.55
CA ILE A 704 61.01 -106.17 -16.37
C ILE A 704 60.80 -104.73 -15.88
N ARG A 705 61.54 -104.20 -14.89
CA ARG A 705 61.48 -102.77 -14.49
C ARG A 705 61.93 -101.86 -15.63
N GLN A 706 62.80 -102.29 -16.54
CA GLN A 706 63.24 -101.55 -17.74
C GLN A 706 62.10 -101.52 -18.76
N LEU A 707 61.48 -102.66 -19.07
CA LEU A 707 60.30 -102.72 -19.95
C LEU A 707 59.08 -102.04 -19.32
N GLU A 708 58.93 -102.07 -17.99
CA GLU A 708 57.94 -101.31 -17.23
C GLU A 708 58.31 -99.83 -17.16
N MET A 709 59.58 -99.45 -17.10
CA MET A 709 60.02 -98.05 -17.18
C MET A 709 59.79 -97.52 -18.58
N GLU A 710 60.19 -98.23 -19.64
CA GLU A 710 59.91 -97.89 -21.04
C GLU A 710 58.41 -97.84 -21.32
N ARG A 711 57.62 -98.79 -20.77
CA ARG A 711 56.15 -98.74 -20.82
C ARG A 711 55.61 -97.54 -20.04
N ASN A 712 56.09 -97.28 -18.82
CA ASN A 712 55.61 -96.17 -17.99
C ASN A 712 56.07 -94.81 -18.52
N GLU A 713 57.19 -94.75 -19.23
CA GLU A 713 57.72 -93.58 -19.91
C GLU A 713 56.99 -93.35 -21.23
N MET A 714 56.62 -94.40 -21.96
CA MET A 714 55.66 -94.34 -23.06
C MET A 714 54.26 -93.94 -22.59
N ILE A 715 53.79 -94.43 -21.44
CA ILE A 715 52.52 -93.98 -20.82
C ILE A 715 52.64 -92.52 -20.38
N ARG A 716 53.73 -92.09 -19.73
CA ARG A 716 53.97 -90.67 -19.43
C ARG A 716 54.06 -89.81 -20.69
N SER A 717 54.64 -90.33 -21.77
CA SER A 717 54.71 -89.64 -23.06
C SER A 717 53.33 -89.49 -23.69
N LEU A 718 52.51 -90.56 -23.67
CA LEU A 718 51.12 -90.52 -24.13
C LEU A 718 50.25 -89.63 -23.24
N GLU A 719 50.39 -89.69 -21.91
CA GLU A 719 49.75 -88.76 -20.98
C GLU A 719 50.19 -87.31 -21.21
N ASN A 720 51.47 -87.08 -21.53
CA ASN A 720 51.98 -85.74 -21.82
C ASN A 720 51.50 -85.25 -23.18
N GLU A 721 51.38 -86.12 -24.18
CA GLU A 721 50.70 -85.84 -25.44
C GLU A 721 49.20 -85.59 -25.23
N GLU A 722 48.51 -86.33 -24.37
CA GLU A 722 47.11 -86.07 -24.02
C GLU A 722 46.96 -84.74 -23.26
N LYS A 723 47.87 -84.42 -22.34
CA LYS A 723 47.91 -83.11 -21.65
C LYS A 723 48.20 -81.99 -22.65
N GLN A 724 49.12 -82.17 -23.60
CA GLN A 724 49.38 -81.21 -24.67
C GLN A 724 48.18 -81.06 -25.61
N ARG A 725 47.53 -82.16 -26.01
CA ARG A 725 46.29 -82.15 -26.82
C ARG A 725 45.15 -81.46 -26.06
N GLN A 726 45.01 -81.68 -24.74
CA GLN A 726 44.04 -80.97 -23.90
C GLN A 726 44.37 -79.48 -23.73
N VAL A 727 45.65 -79.09 -23.68
CA VAL A 727 46.07 -77.68 -23.67
C VAL A 727 45.75 -77.04 -25.02
N VAL A 728 46.21 -77.61 -26.14
CA VAL A 728 45.93 -77.12 -27.49
C VAL A 728 44.42 -77.11 -27.80
N GLN A 729 43.65 -78.08 -27.29
CA GLN A 729 42.20 -78.10 -27.45
C GLN A 729 41.50 -77.04 -26.58
N LYS A 730 41.98 -76.78 -25.36
CA LYS A 730 41.52 -75.64 -24.55
C LYS A 730 41.89 -74.32 -25.21
N GLU A 731 43.08 -74.18 -25.79
CA GLU A 731 43.49 -73.00 -26.56
C GLU A 731 42.62 -72.83 -27.82
N LEU A 732 42.23 -73.92 -28.49
CA LEU A 732 41.28 -73.91 -29.60
C LEU A 732 39.86 -73.51 -29.18
N ASP A 733 39.38 -74.00 -28.04
CA ASP A 733 38.06 -73.65 -27.50
C ASP A 733 38.04 -72.20 -26.94
N GLU A 734 39.14 -71.74 -26.35
CA GLU A 734 39.39 -70.35 -25.94
C GLU A 734 39.42 -69.42 -27.17
N LEU A 735 40.15 -69.78 -28.23
CA LEU A 735 40.14 -69.07 -29.52
C LEU A 735 38.76 -69.09 -30.19
N ARG A 736 38.01 -70.21 -30.10
CA ARG A 736 36.62 -70.30 -30.56
C ARG A 736 35.70 -69.38 -29.76
N SER A 737 35.88 -69.28 -28.46
CA SER A 737 35.13 -68.37 -27.58
C SER A 737 35.44 -66.90 -27.93
N GLN A 738 36.71 -66.56 -28.12
CA GLN A 738 37.15 -65.25 -28.58
C GLN A 738 36.62 -64.90 -29.98
N LEU A 739 36.50 -65.88 -30.88
CA LEU A 739 35.89 -65.69 -32.22
C LEU A 739 34.37 -65.58 -32.14
N ALA A 740 33.70 -66.37 -31.28
CA ALA A 740 32.26 -66.27 -31.04
C ALA A 740 31.86 -64.94 -30.37
N SER A 741 32.79 -64.30 -29.63
CA SER A 741 32.61 -62.94 -29.09
C SER A 741 32.64 -61.83 -30.16
N GLN A 742 32.91 -62.16 -31.43
CA GLN A 742 32.97 -61.24 -32.57
C GLN A 742 31.74 -61.41 -33.47
N THR A 743 30.54 -61.31 -32.90
CA THR A 743 29.28 -61.21 -33.65
C THR A 743 28.97 -59.74 -34.01
N PRO A 744 29.05 -59.33 -35.29
CA PRO A 744 28.84 -57.94 -35.67
C PRO A 744 27.34 -57.59 -35.69
N ALA A 745 26.95 -56.54 -34.97
CA ALA A 745 25.64 -55.91 -35.13
C ALA A 745 25.69 -54.94 -36.33
N THR A 746 25.03 -55.30 -37.42
CA THR A 746 25.13 -54.55 -38.70
C THR A 746 24.18 -53.37 -38.78
N LEU A 747 24.72 -52.18 -39.07
CA LEU A 747 24.02 -51.07 -39.72
C LEU A 747 24.91 -50.56 -40.86
N ASN A 748 24.33 -50.43 -42.06
CA ASN A 748 24.96 -49.87 -43.27
C ASN A 748 26.24 -50.58 -43.80
N GLY A 749 26.30 -51.90 -43.73
CA GLY A 749 27.06 -52.74 -44.68
C GLY A 749 28.58 -52.86 -44.51
N ASP A 750 29.27 -51.86 -43.97
CA ASP A 750 30.72 -51.94 -43.70
C ASP A 750 31.03 -52.83 -42.48
N VAL A 751 32.02 -53.72 -42.63
CA VAL A 751 32.45 -54.64 -41.57
C VAL A 751 33.42 -53.93 -40.63
N ILE A 752 32.86 -53.21 -39.65
CA ILE A 752 33.62 -52.53 -38.60
C ILE A 752 34.32 -53.59 -37.73
N ASN A 753 35.65 -53.54 -37.70
CA ASN A 753 36.48 -54.47 -36.96
C ASN A 753 36.45 -54.15 -35.44
N LYS A 754 36.67 -55.12 -34.54
CA LYS A 754 36.45 -54.94 -33.10
C LYS A 754 37.16 -53.72 -32.50
N ALA A 755 38.44 -53.52 -32.87
CA ALA A 755 39.21 -52.35 -32.44
C ALA A 755 38.67 -51.01 -32.96
N GLN A 756 38.01 -51.00 -34.13
CA GLN A 756 37.35 -49.80 -34.66
C GLN A 756 36.02 -49.52 -33.92
N PHE A 757 35.28 -50.55 -33.55
CA PHE A 757 34.08 -50.41 -32.70
C PHE A 757 34.46 -49.89 -31.30
N GLU A 758 35.50 -50.43 -30.68
CA GLU A 758 36.01 -49.96 -29.38
C GLU A 758 36.54 -48.52 -29.47
N ALA A 759 37.25 -48.15 -30.55
CA ALA A 759 37.69 -46.78 -30.79
C ALA A 759 36.50 -45.82 -31.00
N LEU A 760 35.47 -46.23 -31.74
CA LEU A 760 34.24 -45.45 -31.96
C LEU A 760 33.44 -45.29 -30.67
N GLN A 761 33.30 -46.35 -29.87
CA GLN A 761 32.64 -46.31 -28.57
C GLN A 761 33.40 -45.39 -27.58
N HIS A 762 34.72 -45.44 -27.57
CA HIS A 762 35.55 -44.53 -26.79
C HIS A 762 35.43 -43.07 -27.27
N ALA A 763 35.43 -42.83 -28.58
CA ALA A 763 35.20 -41.51 -29.15
C ALA A 763 33.79 -40.97 -28.82
N MET A 764 32.76 -41.80 -28.93
CA MET A 764 31.38 -41.45 -28.56
C MET A 764 31.26 -41.13 -27.07
N LYS A 765 31.92 -41.89 -26.20
CA LYS A 765 31.97 -41.63 -24.76
C LYS A 765 32.76 -40.37 -24.39
N GLN A 766 33.82 -40.04 -25.13
CA GLN A 766 34.47 -38.72 -25.00
C GLN A 766 33.58 -37.58 -25.50
N LEU A 767 32.79 -37.79 -26.55
CA LEU A 767 31.84 -36.81 -27.08
C LEU A 767 30.70 -36.58 -26.07
N GLU A 768 30.17 -37.65 -25.47
CA GLU A 768 29.17 -37.64 -24.39
C GLU A 768 29.67 -36.87 -23.17
N VAL A 769 30.89 -37.14 -22.68
CA VAL A 769 31.50 -36.41 -21.56
C VAL A 769 31.72 -34.93 -21.91
N LYS A 770 32.15 -34.62 -23.15
CA LYS A 770 32.29 -33.22 -23.61
C LYS A 770 30.93 -32.50 -23.70
N TYR A 771 29.90 -33.13 -24.26
CA TYR A 771 28.55 -32.56 -24.31
C TYR A 771 27.97 -32.38 -22.90
N THR A 772 28.10 -33.37 -22.02
CA THR A 772 27.62 -33.30 -20.63
C THR A 772 28.39 -32.25 -19.81
N ARG A 773 29.65 -31.96 -20.16
CA ARG A 773 30.40 -30.85 -19.60
C ARG A 773 29.90 -29.51 -20.14
N VAL A 774 29.87 -29.33 -21.46
CA VAL A 774 29.44 -28.06 -22.10
C VAL A 774 28.00 -27.70 -21.74
N MET A 775 27.08 -28.68 -21.67
CA MET A 775 25.69 -28.45 -21.23
C MET A 775 25.60 -28.03 -19.76
N ARG A 776 26.52 -28.49 -18.89
CA ARG A 776 26.59 -28.04 -17.50
C ARG A 776 27.21 -26.64 -17.41
N GLU A 777 28.31 -26.39 -18.11
CA GLU A 777 28.92 -25.05 -18.20
C GLU A 777 27.93 -24.02 -18.78
N GLN A 778 27.11 -24.42 -19.76
CA GLN A 778 26.06 -23.58 -20.34
C GLN A 778 24.86 -23.38 -19.39
N ALA A 779 24.53 -24.36 -18.54
CA ALA A 779 23.55 -24.18 -17.47
C ALA A 779 24.07 -23.24 -16.38
N GLU A 780 25.29 -23.47 -15.87
CA GLU A 780 25.97 -22.61 -14.90
C GLU A 780 26.12 -21.16 -15.40
N LEU A 781 26.36 -20.97 -16.72
CA LEU A 781 26.35 -19.66 -17.37
C LEU A 781 24.95 -19.08 -17.56
N SER A 782 23.90 -19.89 -17.72
CA SER A 782 22.50 -19.40 -17.73
C SER A 782 22.09 -18.92 -16.35
N ASP A 783 22.33 -19.73 -15.31
CA ASP A 783 22.09 -19.39 -13.91
C ASP A 783 22.84 -18.10 -13.52
N SER A 784 24.10 -17.97 -13.95
CA SER A 784 24.91 -16.76 -13.74
C SER A 784 24.37 -15.55 -14.50
N ARG A 785 23.86 -15.75 -15.72
CA ARG A 785 23.23 -14.68 -16.51
C ARG A 785 21.91 -14.22 -15.87
N GLU A 786 21.07 -15.15 -15.40
CA GLU A 786 19.81 -14.84 -14.72
C GLU A 786 20.05 -14.11 -13.39
N GLN A 787 21.10 -14.48 -12.65
CA GLN A 787 21.56 -13.73 -11.47
C GLN A 787 22.02 -12.31 -11.83
N LEU A 788 22.79 -12.14 -12.91
CA LEU A 788 23.22 -10.82 -13.38
C LEU A 788 22.05 -9.97 -13.90
N GLU A 789 21.07 -10.56 -14.59
CA GLU A 789 19.84 -9.89 -15.01
C GLU A 789 19.00 -9.43 -13.80
N HIS A 790 18.89 -10.25 -12.76
CA HIS A 790 18.27 -9.85 -11.49
C HIS A 790 19.02 -8.71 -10.80
N ILE A 791 20.36 -8.76 -10.73
CA ILE A 791 21.18 -7.68 -10.15
C ILE A 791 21.03 -6.38 -10.96
N VAL A 792 21.02 -6.45 -12.29
CA VAL A 792 20.78 -5.27 -13.14
C VAL A 792 19.38 -4.69 -12.92
N MET A 793 18.35 -5.53 -12.82
CA MET A 793 16.98 -5.08 -12.52
C MET A 793 16.87 -4.44 -11.13
N GLN A 794 17.56 -4.99 -10.12
CA GLN A 794 17.64 -4.37 -8.79
C GLN A 794 18.35 -3.01 -8.84
N LEU A 795 19.52 -2.93 -9.49
CA LEU A 795 20.28 -1.68 -9.64
C LEU A 795 19.50 -0.62 -10.44
N GLN A 796 18.65 -1.03 -11.40
CA GLN A 796 17.72 -0.14 -12.09
C GLN A 796 16.67 0.42 -11.11
N GLY A 797 16.00 -0.43 -10.31
CA GLY A 797 15.05 0.03 -9.29
C GLY A 797 15.69 0.91 -8.20
N GLU A 798 16.93 0.63 -7.80
CA GLU A 798 17.71 1.49 -6.91
C GLU A 798 18.05 2.83 -7.57
N THR A 799 18.40 2.84 -8.86
CA THR A 799 18.68 4.07 -9.63
C THR A 799 17.42 4.92 -9.82
N GLU A 800 16.27 4.31 -10.11
CA GLU A 800 14.96 4.97 -10.16
C GLU A 800 14.61 5.59 -8.80
N THR A 801 14.80 4.84 -7.71
CA THR A 801 14.59 5.32 -6.33
C THR A 801 15.51 6.49 -5.99
N ILE A 802 16.78 6.45 -6.39
CA ILE A 802 17.73 7.57 -6.25
C ILE A 802 17.25 8.77 -7.09
N GLY A 803 16.71 8.54 -8.28
CA GLY A 803 16.07 9.57 -9.11
C GLY A 803 14.89 10.26 -8.40
N GLU A 804 14.00 9.49 -7.76
CA GLU A 804 12.92 10.03 -6.92
C GLU A 804 13.47 10.87 -5.75
N TYR A 805 14.50 10.39 -5.03
CA TYR A 805 15.15 11.15 -3.96
C TYR A 805 15.77 12.45 -4.47
N VAL A 806 16.41 12.45 -5.64
CA VAL A 806 16.97 13.66 -6.27
C VAL A 806 15.85 14.64 -6.63
N ALA A 807 14.75 14.17 -7.22
CA ALA A 807 13.59 15.01 -7.55
C ALA A 807 12.93 15.61 -6.28
N LEU A 808 12.73 14.80 -5.24
CA LEU A 808 12.22 15.24 -3.94
C LEU A 808 13.14 16.26 -3.28
N TYR A 809 14.46 16.05 -3.32
CA TYR A 809 15.44 16.99 -2.78
C TYR A 809 15.48 18.31 -3.58
N GLN A 810 15.40 18.26 -4.91
CA GLN A 810 15.27 19.45 -5.76
C GLN A 810 14.00 20.23 -5.42
N GLN A 811 12.85 19.56 -5.28
CA GLN A 811 11.57 20.17 -4.92
C GLN A 811 11.59 20.75 -3.49
N GLN A 812 12.19 20.05 -2.53
CA GLN A 812 12.37 20.56 -1.16
C GLN A 812 13.27 21.81 -1.16
N ARG A 813 14.35 21.81 -1.95
CA ARG A 813 15.28 22.94 -2.09
C ARG A 813 14.65 24.12 -2.83
N PHE A 814 13.73 23.87 -3.77
CA PHE A 814 12.89 24.89 -4.39
C PHE A 814 11.94 25.53 -3.37
N LEU A 815 11.18 24.72 -2.62
CA LEU A 815 10.26 25.21 -1.58
C LEU A 815 10.98 25.96 -0.44
N LEU A 816 12.19 25.55 -0.08
CA LEU A 816 13.04 26.27 0.88
C LEU A 816 13.51 27.62 0.32
N LYS A 817 13.91 27.70 -0.96
CA LYS A 817 14.22 28.97 -1.64
C LYS A 817 12.99 29.87 -1.70
N GLN A 818 11.82 29.34 -2.08
CA GLN A 818 10.58 30.12 -2.13
C GLN A 818 10.23 30.70 -0.76
N ARG A 819 10.23 29.88 0.30
CA ARG A 819 9.98 30.36 1.68
C ARG A 819 11.07 31.31 2.20
N GLN A 820 12.26 31.31 1.60
CA GLN A 820 13.30 32.29 1.90
C GLN A 820 12.97 33.63 1.23
N LEU A 821 12.67 33.62 -0.07
CA LEU A 821 12.21 34.80 -0.81
C LEU A 821 10.97 35.44 -0.18
N GLU A 822 9.94 34.65 0.16
CA GLU A 822 8.71 35.15 0.83
C GLU A 822 9.01 35.85 2.18
N ARG A 823 10.03 35.39 2.91
CA ARG A 823 10.46 36.03 4.17
C ARG A 823 11.32 37.27 3.91
N ASP A 824 12.19 37.23 2.91
CA ASP A 824 13.05 38.36 2.54
C ASP A 824 12.22 39.50 1.93
N ASP A 825 11.16 39.19 1.18
CA ASP A 825 10.14 40.13 0.70
C ASP A 825 9.34 40.74 1.86
N TYR A 826 8.91 39.93 2.83
CA TYR A 826 8.22 40.40 4.03
C TYR A 826 9.10 41.31 4.90
N VAL A 827 10.37 40.95 5.11
CA VAL A 827 11.37 41.80 5.79
C VAL A 827 11.61 43.09 4.99
N SER A 828 11.68 43.01 3.66
CA SER A 828 11.82 44.16 2.77
C SER A 828 10.58 45.07 2.76
N GLN A 829 9.38 44.52 3.01
CA GLN A 829 8.16 45.29 3.21
C GLN A 829 8.17 45.98 4.58
N MET A 830 8.45 45.24 5.67
CA MET A 830 8.59 45.81 7.01
C MET A 830 9.66 46.91 7.07
N ALA A 831 10.79 46.75 6.37
CA ALA A 831 11.83 47.78 6.29
C ALA A 831 11.35 49.05 5.58
N ARG A 832 10.57 48.91 4.49
CA ARG A 832 9.94 50.04 3.79
C ARG A 832 8.88 50.73 4.65
N ASP A 833 8.05 49.97 5.36
CA ASP A 833 7.02 50.52 6.25
C ASP A 833 7.63 51.22 7.48
N HIS A 834 8.73 50.68 8.03
CA HIS A 834 9.48 51.30 9.12
C HIS A 834 10.19 52.58 8.66
N GLN A 835 10.81 52.60 7.47
CA GLN A 835 11.37 53.82 6.89
C GLN A 835 10.28 54.88 6.65
N HIS A 836 9.14 54.49 6.07
CA HIS A 836 8.01 55.37 5.85
C HIS A 836 7.43 55.93 7.17
N MET A 837 7.42 55.14 8.25
CA MET A 837 7.05 55.60 9.59
C MET A 837 8.09 56.58 10.15
N GLN A 838 9.39 56.31 9.99
CA GLN A 838 10.46 57.24 10.36
C GLN A 838 10.35 58.58 9.60
N ASP A 839 10.07 58.54 8.29
CA ASP A 839 9.86 59.73 7.47
C ASP A 839 8.64 60.54 7.95
N LYS A 840 7.54 59.88 8.34
CA LYS A 840 6.37 60.55 8.93
C LYS A 840 6.67 61.14 10.31
N LEU A 841 7.44 60.45 11.15
CA LEU A 841 7.88 60.97 12.45
C LEU A 841 8.84 62.16 12.29
N ALA A 842 9.75 62.14 11.32
CA ALA A 842 10.64 63.26 11.01
C ALA A 842 9.87 64.47 10.45
N LYS A 843 8.87 64.25 9.58
CA LYS A 843 7.94 65.30 9.12
C LYS A 843 7.14 65.89 10.29
N LEU A 844 6.61 65.06 11.17
CA LEU A 844 5.89 65.51 12.37
C LEU A 844 6.80 66.28 13.33
N GLN A 845 8.04 65.82 13.58
CA GLN A 845 9.02 66.55 14.38
C GLN A 845 9.34 67.91 13.77
N THR A 846 9.49 67.99 12.45
CA THR A 846 9.72 69.25 11.71
C THR A 846 8.53 70.20 11.85
N LEU A 847 7.30 69.72 11.66
CA LEU A 847 6.08 70.51 11.84
C LEU A 847 5.89 70.96 13.30
N VAL A 848 6.26 70.14 14.29
CA VAL A 848 6.22 70.51 15.71
C VAL A 848 7.25 71.61 16.01
N VAL A 849 8.45 71.54 15.46
CA VAL A 849 9.45 72.63 15.57
C VAL A 849 8.92 73.91 14.89
N GLN A 850 8.28 73.79 13.71
CA GLN A 850 7.65 74.92 13.03
C GLN A 850 6.52 75.54 13.86
N LEU A 851 5.61 74.74 14.46
CA LEU A 851 4.59 75.25 15.39
C LEU A 851 5.21 75.93 16.63
N LEU A 852 6.33 75.40 17.14
CA LEU A 852 7.02 76.00 18.28
C LEU A 852 7.63 77.35 17.89
N ASP A 853 8.24 77.47 16.71
CA ASP A 853 8.78 78.72 16.17
C ASP A 853 7.66 79.72 15.81
N GLU A 854 6.55 79.28 15.22
CA GLU A 854 5.36 80.08 14.94
C GLU A 854 4.77 80.63 16.24
N ARG A 855 4.58 79.78 17.25
CA ARG A 855 4.14 80.20 18.59
C ARG A 855 5.17 81.09 19.30
N HIS A 856 6.47 80.92 19.06
CA HIS A 856 7.51 81.82 19.59
C HIS A 856 7.50 83.19 18.90
N ARG A 857 7.25 83.23 17.58
CA ARG A 857 7.05 84.45 16.79
C ARG A 857 5.79 85.19 17.25
N LEU A 858 4.69 84.49 17.48
CA LEU A 858 3.46 85.07 18.05
C LEU A 858 3.70 85.64 19.46
N HIS A 859 4.45 84.94 20.33
CA HIS A 859 4.83 85.45 21.65
C HIS A 859 5.75 86.69 21.59
N THR A 860 6.71 86.73 20.66
CA THR A 860 7.59 87.89 20.47
C THR A 860 6.86 89.08 19.84
N ALA A 861 5.92 88.84 18.92
CA ALA A 861 5.03 89.87 18.39
C ALA A 861 4.09 90.43 19.47
N ALA A 862 3.50 89.58 20.31
CA ALA A 862 2.64 90.01 21.42
C ALA A 862 3.42 90.83 22.48
N SER A 863 4.69 90.51 22.73
CA SER A 863 5.54 91.25 23.67
C SER A 863 6.20 92.51 23.08
N ALA A 864 6.24 92.67 21.75
CA ALA A 864 6.74 93.89 21.10
C ALA A 864 5.91 95.15 21.44
N THR A 865 4.64 94.97 21.85
CA THR A 865 3.73 96.07 22.21
C THR A 865 4.04 96.69 23.60
N THR A 866 4.89 96.08 24.42
CA THR A 866 5.27 96.61 25.76
C THR A 866 6.77 96.46 26.06
N SER A 867 7.55 97.49 25.72
CA SER A 867 8.98 97.68 26.04
C SER A 867 9.20 98.97 26.85
N PRO A 868 10.40 99.25 27.43
CA PRO A 868 11.60 98.41 27.63
C PRO A 868 11.80 98.11 29.16
N THR A 869 12.94 98.08 29.89
CA THR A 869 14.36 98.47 29.70
C THR A 869 15.28 97.90 30.82
N LEU A 870 16.59 97.69 30.54
CA LEU A 870 17.72 97.49 31.49
C LEU A 870 17.70 96.18 32.34
N ASN A 871 18.80 95.58 32.81
CA ASN A 871 20.28 95.65 32.64
C ASN A 871 20.85 94.33 33.27
N ALA A 872 22.09 93.84 33.15
CA ALA A 872 23.29 93.96 32.32
C ALA A 872 24.46 93.32 33.13
N LEU A 873 25.49 92.73 32.49
CA LEU A 873 26.71 92.11 33.10
C LEU A 873 26.43 90.88 34.02
N ALA A 874 27.35 89.93 34.31
CA ALA A 874 28.59 89.38 33.73
C ALA A 874 28.80 87.97 34.37
N ASN A 875 29.67 87.03 33.97
CA ASN A 875 31.15 87.09 34.07
C ASN A 875 31.85 85.78 33.61
N HIS A 876 33.15 85.89 33.29
CA HIS A 876 34.24 84.88 33.33
C HIS A 876 34.23 83.54 32.51
N THR A 877 35.09 83.53 31.47
CA THR A 877 35.96 82.44 30.96
C THR A 877 37.17 82.15 31.91
N PRO A 878 38.19 81.26 31.65
CA PRO A 878 38.53 80.43 30.47
C PRO A 878 39.10 78.98 30.71
N HIS A 879 39.34 78.23 29.62
CA HIS A 879 40.42 77.23 29.28
C HIS A 879 41.09 76.22 30.28
N ILE A 880 40.93 74.93 29.94
CA ILE A 880 41.97 73.93 29.49
C ILE A 880 42.86 73.04 30.44
N THR A 881 42.98 71.76 30.03
CA THR A 881 44.01 70.70 30.29
C THR A 881 44.07 69.79 31.54
N LYS A 882 44.54 68.54 31.25
CA LYS A 882 45.10 67.44 32.09
C LYS A 882 44.10 66.38 32.62
N SER A 883 44.48 65.13 32.91
CA SER A 883 45.50 64.17 32.37
C SER A 883 45.49 62.88 33.24
N SER A 884 45.86 61.70 32.69
CA SER A 884 46.21 60.44 33.43
C SER A 884 45.09 59.70 34.20
N LYS A 885 45.16 58.39 34.48
CA LYS A 885 45.74 57.19 33.79
C LYS A 885 45.41 55.92 34.62
N HIS A 886 45.21 54.76 33.98
CA HIS A 886 45.62 53.37 34.36
C HIS A 886 44.96 52.38 33.36
N ASN A 887 45.72 51.60 32.55
CA ASN A 887 46.17 50.19 32.73
C ASN A 887 45.03 49.14 32.53
N HIS A 888 45.14 47.96 31.87
CA HIS A 888 46.14 47.21 31.04
C HIS A 888 45.43 45.93 30.48
N LYS A 889 45.88 45.08 29.51
CA LYS A 889 46.94 45.08 28.45
C LYS A 889 46.70 43.92 27.42
N ARG A 890 46.31 44.26 26.17
CA ARG A 890 46.70 43.69 24.84
C ARG A 890 47.00 42.16 24.63
N MET A 891 46.06 41.49 23.93
CA MET A 891 46.15 40.61 22.70
C MET A 891 46.99 39.30 22.60
N LEU A 892 46.43 38.37 21.78
CA LEU A 892 47.04 37.36 20.87
C LEU A 892 48.07 36.33 21.41
N ASP A 893 47.74 35.03 21.33
CA ASP A 893 48.38 34.04 20.43
C ASP A 893 47.53 32.74 20.36
N GLY A 894 47.98 31.68 19.66
CA GLY A 894 47.35 30.34 19.65
C GLY A 894 48.35 29.18 19.45
N THR A 895 47.90 27.94 19.71
CA THR A 895 48.66 26.69 19.46
C THR A 895 47.71 25.52 19.14
N VAL A 896 48.24 24.47 18.51
CA VAL A 896 47.51 23.33 17.91
C VAL A 896 47.92 21.99 18.55
N ASN A 897 46.98 21.04 18.61
CA ASN A 897 47.12 19.60 18.32
C ASN A 897 45.68 19.09 18.03
N SER A 898 45.38 18.36 16.96
CA SER A 898 45.79 16.97 16.64
C SER A 898 45.20 15.98 17.66
N ASP A 899 44.40 14.98 17.29
CA ASP A 899 43.98 14.50 15.95
C ASP A 899 42.45 14.73 15.75
N ASP A 900 41.70 14.38 14.70
CA ASP A 900 41.87 13.61 13.44
C ASP A 900 40.71 14.06 12.48
N LEU A 901 40.52 13.73 11.19
CA LEU A 901 41.16 12.88 10.16
C LEU A 901 40.85 13.50 8.75
N GLU A 902 41.25 12.81 7.66
CA GLU A 902 41.09 13.13 6.23
C GLU A 902 39.65 12.82 5.68
N ASP A 903 39.19 13.22 4.47
CA ASP A 903 39.84 13.86 3.31
C ASP A 903 38.86 14.77 2.50
N TRP A 904 39.39 15.52 1.53
CA TRP A 904 38.68 16.13 0.38
C TRP A 904 38.72 15.12 -0.83
N PRO A 905 38.54 15.45 -2.14
CA PRO A 905 38.31 16.75 -2.79
C PRO A 905 37.05 16.85 -3.67
N GLY A 906 36.81 18.05 -4.21
CA GLY A 906 35.81 18.29 -5.26
C GLY A 906 36.40 18.51 -6.66
N SER A 907 35.50 18.46 -7.65
CA SER A 907 35.56 19.17 -8.95
C SER A 907 36.71 18.91 -9.94
N SER A 908 36.37 18.20 -11.03
CA SER A 908 36.93 18.42 -12.37
C SER A 908 35.86 18.21 -13.46
N SER A 909 35.94 18.94 -14.58
CA SER A 909 34.83 19.15 -15.53
C SER A 909 34.83 18.27 -16.79
N SER A 910 33.65 17.89 -17.28
CA SER A 910 33.34 17.27 -18.61
C SER A 910 31.80 17.22 -18.77
N SER A 911 31.14 17.16 -19.94
CA SER A 911 31.44 17.58 -21.34
C SER A 911 30.19 17.34 -22.22
N GLY A 912 29.89 18.23 -23.19
CA GLY A 912 28.70 18.19 -24.08
C GLY A 912 27.62 19.20 -23.62
N ASP A 913 27.11 20.10 -24.47
CA ASP A 913 26.23 19.92 -25.64
C ASP A 913 24.79 19.53 -25.27
N GLU A 914 23.74 20.05 -25.92
CA GLU A 914 23.70 20.82 -27.19
C GLU A 914 23.19 22.27 -27.05
N SER A 915 23.27 23.03 -28.15
CA SER A 915 22.61 24.32 -28.33
C SER A 915 21.16 24.15 -28.79
N ASP A 916 20.30 25.12 -28.50
CA ASP A 916 19.48 25.69 -29.58
C ASP A 916 19.28 27.20 -29.40
N SER A 917 19.21 27.93 -30.51
CA SER A 917 19.13 29.38 -30.55
C SER A 917 18.65 29.87 -31.91
N VAL A 918 17.63 30.75 -31.96
CA VAL A 918 17.40 31.68 -33.07
C VAL A 918 16.61 32.92 -32.56
N PRO A 919 16.85 34.14 -33.09
CA PRO A 919 16.73 35.39 -32.31
C PRO A 919 15.92 36.49 -33.04
N VAL A 920 16.37 37.77 -32.99
CA VAL A 920 16.08 38.88 -33.96
C VAL A 920 14.68 39.55 -33.78
N ILE A 921 14.45 40.88 -33.61
CA ILE A 921 15.17 42.19 -33.76
C ILE A 921 14.90 43.03 -32.45
N GLY A 922 15.79 43.82 -31.82
CA GLY A 922 16.41 45.11 -32.22
C GLY A 922 15.47 46.33 -31.98
N GLY A 923 15.90 47.57 -31.68
CA GLY A 923 17.22 48.15 -31.37
C GLY A 923 17.17 49.71 -31.30
N ALA A 924 18.02 50.35 -30.48
CA ALA A 924 18.10 51.81 -30.20
C ALA A 924 16.84 52.45 -29.54
N GLY A 925 16.88 53.62 -28.87
CA GLY A 925 18.00 54.47 -28.43
C GLY A 925 17.58 55.96 -28.30
N GLY A 926 18.21 56.74 -27.40
CA GLY A 926 18.13 58.22 -27.38
C GLY A 926 17.79 58.89 -26.04
N ASP A 927 18.45 60.03 -25.76
CA ASP A 927 18.15 60.96 -24.67
C ASP A 927 16.87 61.79 -24.90
N ASN A 928 16.23 62.29 -23.84
CA ASN A 928 16.27 63.73 -23.51
C ASN A 928 15.46 64.13 -22.25
N SER A 929 15.82 65.28 -21.66
CA SER A 929 14.96 66.05 -20.74
C SER A 929 13.97 66.94 -21.51
N PRO A 930 12.98 67.55 -20.84
CA PRO A 930 13.06 69.01 -20.75
C PRO A 930 12.58 69.64 -19.42
N GLN A 931 13.03 70.87 -19.18
CA GLN A 931 12.51 71.81 -18.16
C GLN A 931 11.51 72.79 -18.77
N VAL A 932 10.49 73.22 -18.02
CA VAL A 932 9.83 74.56 -18.01
C VAL A 932 9.10 74.63 -16.65
N ALA A 933 9.46 75.43 -15.63
CA ALA A 933 9.62 76.90 -15.46
C ALA A 933 8.33 77.60 -14.93
N PRO A 934 8.44 78.66 -14.08
CA PRO A 934 7.33 79.20 -13.26
C PRO A 934 6.67 80.45 -13.90
N PRO A 935 5.58 81.01 -13.32
CA PRO A 935 5.75 82.12 -12.35
C PRO A 935 4.62 82.23 -11.29
N GLY A 936 4.70 83.23 -10.40
CA GLY A 936 3.50 83.79 -9.75
C GLY A 936 3.66 84.20 -8.28
N ALA A 937 3.80 85.51 -8.03
CA ALA A 937 3.52 86.11 -6.74
C ALA A 937 2.63 87.36 -6.94
N PRO A 938 1.56 87.49 -6.17
CA PRO A 938 1.12 88.79 -5.71
C PRO A 938 0.99 88.83 -4.17
N SER A 939 1.23 90.01 -3.60
CA SER A 939 0.93 90.34 -2.21
C SER A 939 -0.53 90.78 -2.07
N ASP A 940 -1.20 90.38 -0.99
CA ASP A 940 -2.17 91.23 -0.29
C ASP A 940 -2.46 90.71 1.12
N ILE A 941 -2.87 91.60 2.03
CA ILE A 941 -3.16 91.29 3.44
C ILE A 941 -4.65 91.52 3.73
N PRO A 942 -5.38 90.46 4.10
CA PRO A 942 -6.51 90.54 5.02
C PRO A 942 -6.08 90.10 6.42
N LEU A 943 -6.36 90.91 7.44
CA LEU A 943 -6.16 90.53 8.85
C LEU A 943 -7.27 89.58 9.30
N GLY A 944 -6.89 88.38 9.75
CA GLY A 944 -7.71 87.48 10.56
C GLY A 944 -8.29 86.27 9.84
N GLU A 945 -7.61 85.12 9.94
CA GLU A 945 -8.18 83.89 10.53
C GLU A 945 -7.08 82.84 10.80
N VAL A 946 -6.83 82.60 12.10
CA VAL A 946 -6.22 81.44 12.78
C VAL A 946 -5.03 80.71 12.11
N ASP A 947 -3.88 80.69 12.79
CA ASP A 947 -2.67 79.87 12.49
C ASP A 947 -2.84 78.35 12.70
N ASP A 948 -4.02 77.80 12.37
CA ASP A 948 -4.36 76.40 12.63
C ASP A 948 -3.84 75.43 11.54
N ARG A 949 -3.29 75.92 10.42
CA ARG A 949 -2.85 75.06 9.30
C ARG A 949 -1.78 74.04 9.72
N THR A 950 -0.73 74.50 10.39
CA THR A 950 0.37 73.63 10.87
C THR A 950 -0.15 72.63 11.91
N ALA A 951 -1.09 73.05 12.78
CA ALA A 951 -1.74 72.19 13.77
C ALA A 951 -2.66 71.13 13.13
N GLN A 952 -3.48 71.51 12.15
CA GLN A 952 -4.33 70.59 11.37
C GLN A 952 -3.46 69.58 10.61
N GLN A 953 -2.34 69.99 10.03
CA GLN A 953 -1.42 69.10 9.32
C GLN A 953 -0.73 68.08 10.26
N ILE A 954 -0.42 68.48 11.50
CA ILE A 954 0.04 67.55 12.56
C ILE A 954 -1.09 66.60 12.98
N MET A 955 -2.32 67.09 13.18
CA MET A 955 -3.46 66.24 13.55
C MET A 955 -3.79 65.20 12.46
N LEU A 956 -3.68 65.56 11.18
CA LEU A 956 -3.79 64.63 10.06
C LEU A 956 -2.69 63.56 10.11
N LEU A 957 -1.40 63.95 10.23
CA LEU A 957 -0.28 63.02 10.38
C LEU A 957 -0.43 62.07 11.59
N LEU A 958 -0.91 62.58 12.73
CA LEU A 958 -1.21 61.78 13.92
C LEU A 958 -2.34 60.77 13.66
N SER A 959 -3.38 61.15 12.92
CA SER A 959 -4.47 60.23 12.56
C SER A 959 -4.02 59.12 11.60
N GLU A 960 -3.14 59.42 10.65
CA GLU A 960 -2.54 58.42 9.75
C GLU A 960 -1.65 57.43 10.52
N ILE A 961 -0.80 57.92 11.43
CA ILE A 961 0.07 57.09 12.27
C ILE A 961 -0.78 56.23 13.22
N GLY A 962 -1.82 56.80 13.84
CA GLY A 962 -2.74 56.10 14.72
C GLY A 962 -3.49 54.95 14.04
N ASN A 963 -4.02 55.19 12.84
CA ASN A 963 -4.75 54.18 12.07
C ASN A 963 -3.84 53.03 11.58
N SER A 964 -2.57 53.33 11.26
CA SER A 964 -1.62 52.35 10.73
C SER A 964 -1.38 51.16 11.69
N ASN A 965 -1.37 51.41 13.00
CA ASN A 965 -1.13 50.37 14.01
C ASN A 965 -2.32 49.41 14.23
N VAL A 966 -3.53 49.74 13.74
CA VAL A 966 -4.73 48.93 13.98
C VAL A 966 -4.89 47.79 12.96
N ALA A 967 -4.32 47.95 11.76
CA ALA A 967 -4.45 46.96 10.68
C ALA A 967 -3.49 45.76 10.81
N GLY A 968 -2.26 45.98 11.31
CA GLY A 968 -1.18 44.98 11.24
C GLY A 968 -1.33 43.74 12.13
N SER A 969 -2.22 43.75 13.13
CA SER A 969 -2.28 42.70 14.17
C SER A 969 -3.37 41.63 13.95
N LYS A 970 -4.01 41.57 12.77
CA LYS A 970 -5.13 40.64 12.49
C LYS A 970 -5.05 39.95 11.12
N ASN A 971 -3.96 39.20 10.88
CA ASN A 971 -3.95 37.95 10.09
C ASN A 971 -2.51 37.44 9.86
N SER A 972 -2.08 36.36 10.54
CA SER A 972 -1.04 35.39 10.11
C SER A 972 -0.51 34.48 11.25
N PHE A 973 -1.37 33.71 11.91
CA PHE A 973 -0.88 32.65 12.83
C PHE A 973 -1.67 31.33 12.73
N SER A 974 -2.00 30.94 11.49
CA SER A 974 -2.88 29.81 11.17
C SER A 974 -2.41 29.04 9.92
N HIS A 975 -1.09 28.92 9.71
CA HIS A 975 -0.54 28.15 8.59
C HIS A 975 0.74 27.35 8.89
N TRP A 976 0.67 26.48 9.90
CA TRP A 976 1.61 25.36 10.04
C TRP A 976 1.18 24.19 9.16
N ASN A 977 1.66 24.16 7.91
CA ASN A 977 1.40 23.04 6.99
C ASN A 977 2.16 21.78 7.41
N TYR A 978 1.48 20.90 8.15
CA TYR A 978 1.80 19.47 8.16
C TYR A 978 1.58 18.90 6.75
N LEU A 979 2.52 18.08 6.26
CA LEU A 979 2.35 17.40 4.99
C LEU A 979 1.17 16.42 5.08
N GLN A 980 0.26 16.48 4.10
CA GLN A 980 -0.86 15.56 4.00
C GLN A 980 -0.38 14.18 3.55
N CYS A 981 -0.85 13.12 4.22
CA CYS A 981 -0.57 11.75 3.81
C CYS A 981 -1.52 11.32 2.68
N ASN A 982 -0.97 10.97 1.51
CA ASN A 982 -1.73 10.54 0.33
C ASN A 982 -2.56 9.24 0.50
N ARG A 983 -2.54 8.60 1.69
CA ARG A 983 -3.40 7.45 2.03
C ARG A 983 -4.55 7.79 3.01
N CYS A 984 -4.75 9.05 3.40
CA CYS A 984 -5.68 9.45 4.47
C CYS A 984 -6.89 10.29 4.01
N VAL A 985 -7.31 10.15 2.74
CA VAL A 985 -8.52 10.83 2.23
C VAL A 985 -9.77 10.30 2.94
N GLY A 986 -10.53 11.19 3.61
CA GLY A 986 -11.92 10.92 4.00
C GLY A 986 -12.24 10.67 5.48
N ARG A 987 -11.35 10.94 6.45
CA ARG A 987 -11.72 10.99 7.88
C ARG A 987 -11.06 12.15 8.63
N MET A 988 -11.80 13.24 8.84
CA MET A 988 -11.42 14.22 9.86
C MET A 988 -11.47 13.61 11.26
N ILE A 989 -10.42 13.86 12.02
CA ILE A 989 -10.43 13.78 13.48
C ILE A 989 -10.76 15.21 13.94
N VAL A 990 -12.01 15.43 14.32
CA VAL A 990 -12.36 16.51 15.27
C VAL A 990 -11.68 16.15 16.59
N VAL A 991 -11.13 17.13 17.31
CA VAL A 991 -10.62 17.02 18.69
C VAL A 991 -11.62 17.74 19.59
#